data_AF-A0A4S8M0W4-F1
#
_entry.id   AF-A0A4S8M0W4-F1
#
_cell.length_a   1.000
_cell.length_b   1.000
_cell.length_c   1.000
_cell.angle_alpha   90.00
_cell.angle_beta   90.00
_cell.angle_gamma   90.00
#
_symmetry.space_group_name_H-M   'P 1'
#
loop_
_entity.id
_entity.type
_entity.pdbx_description
1 polymer ?
#
loop_
_entity_poly.entity_id
_entity_poly.type
_entity_poly.pdbx_seq_one_letter_code
_entity_poly.pdbx_strand_id
1 'polypeptide(L)'
;MAKGSRSQQPASKAAKKTTKKRTSSGEEPVKKRPKVFKDLIDEAETERRKHSNAGNTNSGYASVRSRTKAWAKEFASKTATEEKEKLFEESQEIVDIMAEPEDEDASIAEANKYEKIPDDFATALDGAPTSTTPLVIRLYMYVKCFEEGLGDSTAWSIFSAWKKYYDDLGGEGEYRDRKFEFDRETKKFVGNPTETPLVKDMLDACKNKDGESDRKHSRPMSFDDMSTLFKWSWSICPDDAPIQTADELKVKTRHLSFRAYISTAFVLWTRSCETSKLKGKDIDWVAPPRPNAPPGDPPAIEIRLTNRKGWQRKKRKGGDQRSGHSYLIPAQPMTPAIDAKARLEAHKSHIETHVLKRALEPEEYIFPSMSANGLSAHFNTHMDPEKMQKVVKEFAKCAGLPGWDGYTTHCFRRGGAQYRFMYAPNGERWTLAKIRWWGGWALNERRDTLIRYLLDELRTYEEDHSDSLFPINLAKDQSFMGEAAEQAPLKTSEARILIANLENRMQTHVEKSIAAVVKQVQVPAYWPPFWQETPYHPQTSQDYYSHTPPAYSLPSNSHVPLATVTSSQPRATFYYPSGPIPIAPFNLKLPSLKGAPLSEAFKVVVQDWEYADVKRGHEYALKDWKEEWTKDKSVASAYCQRKKVALEFIETYKRDESKFREAYPEYAGGFKKLHDAILNRQKEAGIVRTRNSRYSKDN
;
A
#
# COMPACT_ATOMS: atom_id res chain seq x y z
N MET A 1 67.61 30.79 -26.52
CA MET A 1 66.89 31.69 -27.45
C MET A 1 65.39 31.54 -27.24
N ALA A 2 64.62 32.56 -27.64
CA ALA A 2 63.33 33.01 -27.13
C ALA A 2 62.06 32.13 -27.31
N LYS A 3 61.11 32.30 -26.35
CA LYS A 3 59.61 32.35 -26.40
C LYS A 3 58.83 31.14 -26.96
N GLY A 4 57.65 30.72 -26.50
CA GLY A 4 56.68 31.14 -25.47
C GLY A 4 55.26 30.60 -25.79
N SER A 5 54.49 30.17 -24.75
CA SER A 5 53.00 30.03 -24.57
C SER A 5 52.09 29.54 -25.74
N ARG A 6 51.02 28.76 -25.56
CA ARG A 6 49.87 28.94 -24.64
C ARG A 6 48.90 27.72 -24.68
N SER A 7 48.15 27.56 -23.60
CA SER A 7 47.16 26.52 -23.26
C SER A 7 45.78 26.65 -23.94
N GLN A 8 44.99 25.57 -23.99
CA GLN A 8 43.74 25.41 -23.22
C GLN A 8 43.06 24.02 -23.42
N GLN A 9 42.56 23.50 -22.29
CA GLN A 9 41.80 22.26 -22.08
C GLN A 9 40.26 22.49 -22.18
N PRO A 10 39.42 21.43 -22.22
CA PRO A 10 38.03 21.48 -22.65
C PRO A 10 37.02 21.87 -21.54
N ALA A 11 35.93 22.52 -21.95
CA ALA A 11 34.85 22.97 -21.07
C ALA A 11 33.86 21.85 -20.69
N SER A 12 33.46 21.89 -19.43
CA SER A 12 32.66 20.89 -18.70
C SER A 12 31.17 21.26 -18.60
N LYS A 13 30.36 20.21 -18.46
CA LYS A 13 28.90 20.22 -18.25
C LYS A 13 28.48 21.03 -17.03
N ALA A 14 27.62 22.03 -17.21
CA ALA A 14 27.02 22.82 -16.14
C ALA A 14 25.78 22.12 -15.55
N ALA A 15 25.90 21.68 -14.28
CA ALA A 15 24.78 21.23 -13.46
C ALA A 15 24.08 22.41 -12.77
N LYS A 16 22.75 22.50 -12.93
CA LYS A 16 21.89 23.51 -12.27
C LYS A 16 21.89 23.32 -10.75
N LYS A 17 22.47 24.28 -10.02
CA LYS A 17 22.30 24.46 -8.56
C LYS A 17 20.95 25.16 -8.30
N THR A 18 20.04 24.47 -7.63
CA THR A 18 18.86 25.09 -6.98
C THR A 18 19.27 25.70 -5.64
N THR A 19 19.31 27.03 -5.58
CA THR A 19 19.57 27.79 -4.35
C THR A 19 18.29 27.85 -3.51
N LYS A 20 18.32 27.20 -2.34
CA LYS A 20 17.23 27.21 -1.35
C LYS A 20 17.35 28.50 -0.51
N LYS A 21 16.43 29.45 -0.70
CA LYS A 21 16.36 30.71 0.08
C LYS A 21 15.85 30.40 1.49
N ARG A 22 16.61 30.77 2.52
CA ARG A 22 16.24 30.77 3.95
C ARG A 22 15.20 31.87 4.18
N THR A 23 14.09 31.55 4.83
CA THR A 23 13.17 32.53 5.41
C THR A 23 13.57 32.76 6.86
N SER A 24 13.98 33.99 7.17
CA SER A 24 14.18 34.52 8.50
C SER A 24 12.98 35.40 8.88
N SER A 25 12.51 35.22 10.12
CA SER A 25 11.95 36.23 11.04
C SER A 25 11.09 37.38 10.49
N GLY A 26 9.83 37.41 10.93
CA GLY A 26 9.13 38.63 11.36
C GLY A 26 9.10 39.79 10.37
N GLU A 27 8.27 39.67 9.34
CA GLU A 27 7.72 40.84 8.66
C GLU A 27 6.23 40.91 8.99
N GLU A 28 5.79 42.08 9.47
CA GLU A 28 4.37 42.46 9.52
C GLU A 28 3.69 42.16 8.17
N PRO A 29 2.38 41.84 8.16
CA PRO A 29 1.70 41.47 6.94
C PRO A 29 1.72 42.66 5.97
N VAL A 30 2.65 42.62 5.02
CA VAL A 30 2.65 43.51 3.86
C VAL A 30 1.27 43.39 3.24
N LYS A 31 0.45 44.44 3.37
CA LYS A 31 -0.85 44.55 2.73
C LYS A 31 -0.62 44.35 1.24
N LYS A 32 -0.89 43.13 0.75
CA LYS A 32 -0.80 42.81 -0.67
C LYS A 32 -1.70 43.79 -1.39
N ARG A 33 -1.15 44.49 -2.39
CA ARG A 33 -1.94 45.36 -3.27
C ARG A 33 -3.17 44.57 -3.74
N PRO A 34 -4.36 45.19 -3.76
CA PRO A 34 -5.54 44.56 -4.33
C PRO A 34 -5.19 44.06 -5.72
N LYS A 35 -5.29 42.75 -5.94
CA LYS A 35 -5.04 42.16 -7.25
C LYS A 35 -6.11 42.69 -8.20
N VAL A 36 -5.70 43.18 -9.36
CA VAL A 36 -6.65 43.64 -10.37
C VAL A 36 -7.36 42.39 -10.92
N PHE A 37 -8.60 42.53 -11.39
CA PHE A 37 -9.39 41.40 -11.90
C PHE A 37 -8.62 40.55 -12.93
N LYS A 38 -7.85 41.19 -13.81
CA LYS A 38 -6.98 40.50 -14.77
C LYS A 38 -5.91 39.62 -14.10
N ASP A 39 -5.25 40.10 -13.05
CA ASP A 39 -4.25 39.33 -12.30
C ASP A 39 -4.89 38.10 -11.63
N LEU A 40 -6.14 38.22 -11.18
CA LEU A 40 -6.89 37.12 -10.60
C LEU A 40 -7.30 36.08 -11.65
N ILE A 41 -7.68 36.51 -12.86
CA ILE A 41 -7.97 35.62 -13.98
C ILE A 41 -6.70 34.90 -14.44
N ASP A 42 -5.60 35.63 -14.63
CA ASP A 42 -4.32 35.05 -15.06
C ASP A 42 -3.78 34.06 -14.01
N GLU A 43 -3.91 34.38 -12.72
CA GLU A 43 -3.57 33.46 -11.63
C GLU A 43 -4.51 32.25 -11.58
N ALA A 44 -5.82 32.45 -11.74
CA ALA A 44 -6.80 31.36 -11.79
C ALA A 44 -6.53 30.41 -12.97
N GLU A 45 -6.20 30.94 -14.15
CA GLU A 45 -5.78 30.14 -15.29
C GLU A 45 -4.48 29.40 -15.04
N THR A 46 -3.50 30.07 -14.43
CA THR A 46 -2.20 29.47 -14.09
C THR A 46 -2.38 28.32 -13.11
N GLU A 47 -3.18 28.50 -12.06
CA GLU A 47 -3.48 27.46 -11.07
C GLU A 47 -4.35 26.34 -11.68
N ARG A 48 -5.33 26.67 -12.53
CA ARG A 48 -6.10 25.68 -13.32
C ARG A 48 -5.17 24.81 -14.17
N ARG A 49 -4.22 25.40 -14.89
CA ARG A 49 -3.25 24.67 -15.73
C ARG A 49 -2.35 23.76 -14.87
N LYS A 50 -1.82 24.28 -13.76
CA LYS A 50 -0.98 23.52 -12.82
C LYS A 50 -1.71 22.36 -12.15
N HIS A 51 -2.99 22.53 -11.81
CA HIS A 51 -3.76 21.56 -11.02
C HIS A 51 -4.79 20.74 -11.81
N SER A 52 -4.92 20.97 -13.11
CA SER A 52 -5.82 20.20 -13.99
C SER A 52 -5.53 18.70 -13.98
N ASN A 53 -4.25 18.30 -13.97
CA ASN A 53 -3.78 16.91 -13.93
C ASN A 53 -2.55 16.75 -13.03
N ALA A 54 -2.33 15.54 -12.51
CA ALA A 54 -1.10 15.23 -11.79
C ALA A 54 0.14 15.36 -12.70
N GLY A 55 1.28 15.81 -12.16
CA GLY A 55 2.52 15.99 -12.92
C GLY A 55 2.95 14.73 -13.69
N ASN A 56 2.76 13.55 -13.10
CA ASN A 56 3.05 12.26 -13.74
C ASN A 56 2.13 11.95 -14.94
N THR A 57 0.89 12.41 -14.92
CA THR A 57 -0.05 12.24 -16.04
C THR A 57 0.35 13.12 -17.22
N ASN A 58 0.78 14.36 -16.95
CA ASN A 58 1.24 15.27 -18.00
C ASN A 58 2.55 14.77 -18.66
N SER A 59 3.49 14.23 -17.87
CA SER A 59 4.71 13.62 -18.43
C SER A 59 4.39 12.34 -19.23
N GLY A 60 3.46 11.53 -18.75
CA GLY A 60 2.95 10.36 -19.47
C GLY A 60 2.35 10.72 -20.83
N TYR A 61 1.47 11.72 -20.88
CA TYR A 61 0.87 12.18 -22.14
C TYR A 61 1.91 12.75 -23.12
N ALA A 62 2.89 13.51 -22.62
CA ALA A 62 3.98 13.99 -23.47
C ALA A 62 4.77 12.83 -24.09
N SER A 63 5.07 11.79 -23.31
CA SER A 63 5.74 10.58 -23.81
C SER A 63 4.91 9.85 -24.86
N VAL A 64 3.60 9.70 -24.67
CA VAL A 64 2.70 9.05 -25.65
C VAL A 64 2.68 9.83 -26.96
N ARG A 65 2.56 11.16 -26.91
CA ARG A 65 2.58 12.00 -28.13
C ARG A 65 3.92 11.91 -28.86
N SER A 66 5.04 11.95 -28.11
CA SER A 66 6.37 11.81 -28.71
C SER A 66 6.53 10.47 -29.43
N ARG A 67 6.04 9.38 -28.84
CA ARG A 67 6.09 8.04 -29.46
C ARG A 67 5.18 7.93 -30.68
N THR A 68 3.99 8.54 -30.63
CA THR A 68 3.07 8.56 -31.78
C THR A 68 3.67 9.34 -32.95
N LYS A 69 4.28 10.51 -32.70
CA LYS A 69 4.96 11.31 -33.73
C LYS A 69 6.13 10.57 -34.36
N ALA A 70 6.97 9.94 -33.53
CA ALA A 70 8.10 9.16 -34.01
C ALA A 70 7.63 8.00 -34.89
N TRP A 71 6.60 7.28 -34.45
CA TRP A 71 5.98 6.21 -35.21
C TRP A 71 5.41 6.71 -36.55
N ALA A 72 4.69 7.84 -36.60
CA ALA A 72 4.12 8.33 -37.85
C ALA A 72 5.20 8.64 -38.91
N LYS A 73 6.34 9.19 -38.48
CA LYS A 73 7.50 9.45 -39.36
C LYS A 73 8.14 8.17 -39.85
N GLU A 74 8.34 7.21 -38.95
CA GLU A 74 8.92 5.90 -39.29
C GLU A 74 8.00 5.12 -40.23
N PHE A 75 6.70 5.07 -39.93
CA PHE A 75 5.68 4.40 -40.74
C PHE A 75 5.65 4.97 -42.16
N ALA A 76 5.54 6.30 -42.30
CA ALA A 76 5.56 6.94 -43.61
C ALA A 76 6.85 6.65 -44.41
N SER A 77 8.01 6.62 -43.74
CA SER A 77 9.27 6.31 -44.41
C SER A 77 9.36 4.86 -44.90
N LYS A 78 8.83 3.90 -44.13
CA LYS A 78 8.82 2.48 -44.50
C LYS A 78 7.87 2.24 -45.66
N THR A 79 6.63 2.72 -45.56
CA THR A 79 5.63 2.57 -46.61
C THR A 79 6.06 3.26 -47.90
N ALA A 80 6.66 4.45 -47.85
CA ALA A 80 7.21 5.10 -49.04
C ALA A 80 8.41 4.35 -49.67
N THR A 81 9.10 3.49 -48.92
CA THR A 81 10.17 2.64 -49.44
C THR A 81 9.57 1.40 -50.12
N GLU A 82 8.60 0.75 -49.46
CA GLU A 82 7.85 -0.40 -49.99
C GLU A 82 7.01 -0.05 -51.23
N GLU A 83 6.37 1.13 -51.26
CA GLU A 83 5.66 1.65 -52.43
C GLU A 83 6.61 1.95 -53.60
N LYS A 84 7.83 2.44 -53.33
CA LYS A 84 8.85 2.65 -54.38
C LYS A 84 9.41 1.34 -54.91
N GLU A 85 9.55 0.32 -54.06
CA GLU A 85 10.00 -1.01 -54.44
C GLU A 85 8.94 -1.71 -55.30
N LYS A 86 7.66 -1.62 -54.93
CA LYS A 86 6.53 -2.07 -55.75
C LYS A 86 6.40 -1.31 -57.07
N LEU A 87 6.51 0.02 -57.08
CA LEU A 87 6.49 0.79 -58.32
C LEU A 87 7.68 0.45 -59.22
N PHE A 88 8.84 0.11 -58.64
CA PHE A 88 10.01 -0.34 -59.39
C PHE A 88 9.79 -1.72 -60.01
N GLU A 89 9.19 -2.67 -59.28
CA GLU A 89 8.79 -3.99 -59.78
C GLU A 89 7.69 -3.91 -60.85
N GLU A 90 6.63 -3.11 -60.62
CA GLU A 90 5.56 -2.87 -61.59
C GLU A 90 6.07 -2.11 -62.82
N SER A 91 7.02 -1.17 -62.67
CA SER A 91 7.66 -0.52 -63.84
C SER A 91 8.57 -1.45 -64.64
N GLN A 92 8.99 -2.58 -64.06
CA GLN A 92 9.69 -3.65 -64.75
C GLN A 92 8.73 -4.58 -65.51
N GLU A 93 7.47 -4.73 -65.06
CA GLU A 93 6.41 -5.44 -65.78
C GLU A 93 5.72 -4.56 -66.85
N ILE A 94 5.58 -3.25 -66.64
CA ILE A 94 4.99 -2.29 -67.58
C ILE A 94 6.04 -1.81 -68.61
N VAL A 95 6.73 -2.77 -69.23
CA VAL A 95 7.31 -2.62 -70.59
C VAL A 95 6.48 -3.40 -71.60
N ASP A 96 5.56 -4.25 -71.16
CA ASP A 96 4.60 -4.93 -72.02
C ASP A 96 3.17 -4.54 -71.65
N ILE A 97 2.44 -4.06 -72.66
CA ILE A 97 0.98 -3.83 -72.72
C ILE A 97 0.51 -2.41 -72.32
N MET A 98 0.32 -1.60 -73.37
CA MET A 98 -0.55 -0.42 -73.37
C MET A 98 -2.02 -0.86 -73.39
N ALA A 99 -2.88 -0.26 -72.57
CA ALA A 99 -4.32 -0.24 -72.79
C ALA A 99 -4.93 1.06 -72.23
N GLU A 100 -5.90 1.59 -72.99
CA GLU A 100 -6.56 2.89 -72.87
C GLU A 100 -7.50 3.01 -71.64
N PRO A 101 -7.85 4.24 -71.20
CA PRO A 101 -8.67 4.43 -70.01
C PRO A 101 -10.17 4.38 -70.35
N GLU A 102 -10.94 3.61 -69.59
CA GLU A 102 -12.41 3.70 -69.53
C GLU A 102 -12.84 4.49 -68.29
N ASP A 103 -13.92 5.26 -68.46
CA ASP A 103 -14.43 6.27 -67.52
C ASP A 103 -14.77 5.72 -66.12
N GLU A 104 -14.20 6.33 -65.07
CA GLU A 104 -14.34 5.92 -63.67
C GLU A 104 -15.69 6.33 -63.04
N ASP A 105 -16.37 5.32 -62.50
CA ASP A 105 -17.62 5.42 -61.74
C ASP A 105 -17.37 6.00 -60.32
N ALA A 106 -18.24 6.92 -59.87
CA ALA A 106 -18.04 7.69 -58.63
C ALA A 106 -18.02 6.83 -57.34
N SER A 107 -18.43 5.56 -57.40
CA SER A 107 -18.34 4.62 -56.29
C SER A 107 -16.94 4.03 -56.08
N ILE A 108 -16.07 4.08 -57.09
CA ILE A 108 -14.68 3.57 -57.02
C ILE A 108 -13.78 4.60 -56.31
N ALA A 109 -14.05 5.90 -56.48
CA ALA A 109 -13.28 6.99 -55.87
C ALA A 109 -13.31 6.99 -54.32
N GLU A 110 -14.35 6.46 -53.69
CA GLU A 110 -14.43 6.37 -52.22
C GLU A 110 -13.69 5.14 -51.66
N ALA A 111 -13.53 4.08 -52.46
CA ALA A 111 -12.73 2.90 -52.12
C ALA A 111 -11.21 3.17 -52.20
N ASN A 112 -10.77 4.08 -53.07
CA ASN A 112 -9.36 4.39 -53.32
C ASN A 112 -8.78 5.55 -52.47
N LYS A 113 -9.54 6.11 -51.53
CA LYS A 113 -9.14 7.30 -50.73
C LYS A 113 -7.84 7.15 -49.93
N TYR A 114 -7.39 5.92 -49.66
CA TYR A 114 -6.17 5.62 -48.93
C TYR A 114 -5.24 4.65 -49.69
N GLU A 115 -5.36 4.60 -51.02
CA GLU A 115 -4.50 3.78 -51.88
C GLU A 115 -3.03 4.24 -51.81
N LYS A 116 -2.81 5.53 -51.55
CA LYS A 116 -1.49 6.11 -51.25
C LYS A 116 -1.50 6.78 -49.88
N ILE A 117 -0.35 6.75 -49.20
CA ILE A 117 -0.19 7.48 -47.95
C ILE A 117 -0.34 9.00 -48.18
N PRO A 118 -1.13 9.73 -47.38
CA PRO A 118 -1.24 11.18 -47.53
C PRO A 118 0.12 11.88 -47.34
N ASP A 119 0.41 12.89 -48.16
CA ASP A 119 1.70 13.62 -48.14
C ASP A 119 2.04 14.22 -46.76
N ASP A 120 1.01 14.63 -46.01
CA ASP A 120 1.17 15.22 -44.68
C ASP A 120 1.21 14.18 -43.55
N PHE A 121 1.11 12.86 -43.82
CA PHE A 121 1.00 11.83 -42.78
C PHE A 121 2.13 11.86 -41.75
N ALA A 122 3.37 12.05 -42.19
CA ALA A 122 4.55 12.13 -41.32
C ALA A 122 4.56 13.35 -40.39
N THR A 123 3.84 14.42 -40.76
CA THR A 123 3.84 15.72 -40.10
C THR A 123 2.47 16.14 -39.56
N ALA A 124 1.42 15.35 -39.79
CA ALA A 124 0.02 15.62 -39.40
C ALA A 124 -0.21 15.76 -37.88
N LEU A 125 0.81 15.45 -37.08
CA LEU A 125 0.81 15.57 -35.62
C LEU A 125 1.73 16.69 -35.10
N ASP A 126 2.40 17.44 -35.98
CA ASP A 126 3.41 18.44 -35.59
C ASP A 126 2.86 19.79 -35.16
N GLY A 127 1.56 20.05 -35.36
CA GLY A 127 0.92 21.28 -34.91
C GLY A 127 -0.60 21.21 -34.98
N ALA A 128 -1.20 22.24 -35.58
CA ALA A 128 -2.64 22.31 -35.82
C ALA A 128 -3.14 21.06 -36.57
N PRO A 129 -4.37 20.61 -36.32
CA PRO A 129 -4.88 19.41 -36.97
C PRO A 129 -5.05 19.62 -38.49
N THR A 130 -4.87 18.54 -39.24
CA THR A 130 -5.11 18.45 -40.69
C THR A 130 -6.21 17.42 -40.96
N SER A 131 -6.62 17.26 -42.22
CA SER A 131 -7.53 16.17 -42.63
C SER A 131 -7.01 14.78 -42.26
N THR A 132 -5.69 14.63 -42.16
CA THR A 132 -5.00 13.35 -41.95
C THR A 132 -4.80 13.05 -40.47
N THR A 133 -4.85 14.06 -39.59
CA THR A 133 -4.63 13.87 -38.14
C THR A 133 -5.51 12.76 -37.52
N PRO A 134 -6.84 12.67 -37.77
CA PRO A 134 -7.66 11.58 -37.24
C PRO A 134 -7.20 10.19 -37.71
N LEU A 135 -6.75 10.09 -38.96
CA LEU A 135 -6.28 8.83 -39.55
C LEU A 135 -5.01 8.33 -38.87
N VAL A 136 -4.03 9.22 -38.64
CA VAL A 136 -2.77 8.86 -37.96
C VAL A 136 -3.04 8.36 -36.55
N ILE A 137 -3.95 9.02 -35.80
CA ILE A 137 -4.33 8.61 -34.44
C ILE A 137 -5.01 7.24 -34.46
N ARG A 138 -5.96 7.02 -35.39
CA ARG A 138 -6.64 5.73 -35.57
C ARG A 138 -5.63 4.61 -35.86
N LEU A 139 -4.74 4.80 -36.84
CA LEU A 139 -3.78 3.77 -37.23
C LEU A 139 -2.78 3.47 -36.12
N TYR A 140 -2.35 4.48 -35.36
CA TYR A 140 -1.49 4.22 -34.21
C TYR A 140 -2.19 3.39 -33.13
N MET A 141 -3.47 3.65 -32.86
CA MET A 141 -4.27 2.83 -31.95
C MET A 141 -4.42 1.40 -32.47
N TYR A 142 -4.62 1.24 -33.78
CA TYR A 142 -4.67 -0.06 -34.43
C TYR A 142 -3.37 -0.85 -34.25
N VAL A 143 -2.22 -0.29 -34.64
CA VAL A 143 -0.90 -0.94 -34.51
C VAL A 143 -0.64 -1.32 -33.05
N LYS A 144 -0.87 -0.41 -32.11
CA LYS A 144 -0.63 -0.69 -30.69
C LYS A 144 -1.54 -1.76 -30.12
N CYS A 145 -2.82 -1.75 -30.45
CA CYS A 145 -3.77 -2.63 -29.78
C CYS A 145 -3.94 -3.97 -30.51
N PHE A 146 -3.93 -3.97 -31.85
CA PHE A 146 -4.19 -5.16 -32.66
C PHE A 146 -2.90 -5.87 -33.09
N GLU A 147 -1.89 -5.15 -33.59
CA GLU A 147 -0.63 -5.78 -34.03
C GLU A 147 0.31 -6.09 -32.84
N GLU A 148 0.50 -5.13 -31.93
CA GLU A 148 1.35 -5.30 -30.75
C GLU A 148 0.63 -5.95 -29.57
N GLY A 149 -0.68 -6.19 -29.68
CA GLY A 149 -1.47 -6.88 -28.66
C GLY A 149 -1.64 -6.13 -27.34
N LEU A 150 -1.51 -4.79 -27.32
CA LEU A 150 -1.68 -4.00 -26.10
C LEU A 150 -3.16 -3.79 -25.75
N GLY A 151 -3.47 -3.72 -24.45
CA GLY A 151 -4.86 -3.64 -23.97
C GLY A 151 -5.49 -2.24 -24.05
N ASP A 152 -6.79 -2.18 -23.72
CA ASP A 152 -7.68 -1.01 -23.71
C ASP A 152 -7.09 0.26 -23.07
N SER A 153 -6.32 0.10 -21.99
CA SER A 153 -5.67 1.19 -21.27
C SER A 153 -4.66 1.95 -22.14
N THR A 154 -4.03 1.27 -23.10
CA THR A 154 -3.12 1.88 -24.08
C THR A 154 -3.89 2.74 -25.06
N ALA A 155 -4.98 2.20 -25.64
CA ALA A 155 -5.88 2.94 -26.52
C ALA A 155 -6.42 4.20 -25.83
N TRP A 156 -6.87 4.07 -24.58
CA TRP A 156 -7.37 5.19 -23.79
C TRP A 156 -6.29 6.24 -23.49
N SER A 157 -5.05 5.80 -23.23
CA SER A 157 -3.93 6.71 -23.01
C SER A 157 -3.54 7.47 -24.27
N ILE A 158 -3.59 6.84 -25.46
CA ILE A 158 -3.33 7.49 -26.75
C ILE A 158 -4.41 8.54 -27.02
N PHE A 159 -5.68 8.14 -26.94
CA PHE A 159 -6.82 9.03 -27.11
C PHE A 159 -6.74 10.24 -26.17
N SER A 160 -6.54 10.00 -24.86
CA SER A 160 -6.54 11.06 -23.85
C SER A 160 -5.37 12.03 -24.01
N ALA A 161 -4.20 11.54 -24.45
CA ALA A 161 -3.01 12.38 -24.67
C ALA A 161 -3.21 13.35 -25.84
N TRP A 162 -3.81 12.88 -26.94
CA TRP A 162 -4.09 13.68 -28.13
C TRP A 162 -5.30 14.58 -27.95
N LYS A 163 -6.37 14.10 -27.30
CA LYS A 163 -7.53 14.92 -26.97
C LYS A 163 -7.10 16.15 -26.17
N LYS A 164 -6.34 15.94 -25.09
CA LYS A 164 -5.81 17.04 -24.27
C LYS A 164 -4.90 17.97 -25.07
N TYR A 165 -4.07 17.44 -25.97
CA TYR A 165 -3.19 18.27 -26.78
C TYR A 165 -3.97 19.31 -27.59
N TYR A 166 -4.99 18.85 -28.32
CA TYR A 166 -5.78 19.73 -29.18
C TYR A 166 -6.74 20.61 -28.38
N ASP A 167 -7.28 20.13 -27.25
CA ASP A 167 -8.06 20.97 -26.33
C ASP A 167 -7.23 22.15 -25.76
N ASP A 168 -5.91 21.96 -25.62
CA ASP A 168 -4.97 22.96 -25.07
C ASP A 168 -4.23 23.77 -26.17
N LEU A 169 -4.34 23.41 -27.46
CA LEU A 169 -3.50 23.98 -28.55
C LEU A 169 -4.00 25.35 -29.05
N GLY A 170 -5.30 25.64 -28.92
CA GLY A 170 -5.94 26.88 -29.40
C GLY A 170 -6.63 27.67 -28.29
N GLY A 171 -7.19 28.83 -28.66
CA GLY A 171 -8.05 29.61 -27.75
C GLY A 171 -9.38 28.89 -27.45
N GLU A 172 -10.15 29.40 -26.47
CA GLU A 172 -11.52 28.90 -26.25
C GLU A 172 -12.34 29.01 -27.55
N GLY A 173 -12.93 27.90 -28.00
CA GLY A 173 -13.78 27.84 -29.19
C GLY A 173 -13.09 27.45 -30.51
N GLU A 174 -11.76 27.34 -30.57
CA GLU A 174 -11.04 26.98 -31.82
C GLU A 174 -11.07 25.46 -32.08
N TYR A 175 -10.57 24.68 -31.12
CA TYR A 175 -10.56 23.20 -31.19
C TYR A 175 -11.45 22.54 -30.14
N ARG A 176 -11.67 23.23 -29.03
CA ARG A 176 -12.48 22.73 -27.91
C ARG A 176 -13.95 23.08 -28.13
N ASP A 177 -14.83 22.13 -27.82
CA ASP A 177 -16.30 22.28 -27.88
C ASP A 177 -16.88 22.60 -29.28
N ARG A 178 -16.10 22.37 -30.35
CA ARG A 178 -16.53 22.47 -31.76
C ARG A 178 -16.40 21.13 -32.49
N LYS A 179 -17.29 20.86 -33.44
CA LYS A 179 -17.22 19.71 -34.34
C LYS A 179 -15.97 19.81 -35.21
N PHE A 180 -15.30 18.67 -35.43
CA PHE A 180 -14.15 18.62 -36.34
C PHE A 180 -14.58 18.81 -37.80
N GLU A 181 -14.18 19.93 -38.41
CA GLU A 181 -14.53 20.26 -39.79
C GLU A 181 -13.49 21.21 -40.41
N PHE A 182 -13.51 21.34 -41.75
CA PHE A 182 -12.72 22.35 -42.44
C PHE A 182 -13.48 23.68 -42.47
N ASP A 183 -12.93 24.69 -41.80
CA ASP A 183 -13.49 26.03 -41.79
C ASP A 183 -13.06 26.79 -43.05
N ARG A 184 -14.03 27.10 -43.91
CA ARG A 184 -13.80 27.76 -45.21
C ARG A 184 -13.35 29.21 -45.05
N GLU A 185 -13.71 29.88 -43.97
CA GLU A 185 -13.34 31.28 -43.73
C GLU A 185 -11.91 31.40 -43.26
N THR A 186 -11.51 30.56 -42.29
CA THR A 186 -10.14 30.58 -41.74
C THR A 186 -9.17 29.70 -42.52
N LYS A 187 -9.66 28.90 -43.47
CA LYS A 187 -8.92 27.90 -44.27
C LYS A 187 -8.14 26.91 -43.41
N LYS A 188 -8.70 26.53 -42.25
CA LYS A 188 -8.08 25.65 -41.26
C LYS A 188 -9.08 24.61 -40.79
N PHE A 189 -8.56 23.47 -40.32
CA PHE A 189 -9.39 22.56 -39.56
C PHE A 189 -9.61 23.10 -38.15
N VAL A 190 -10.85 23.02 -37.70
CA VAL A 190 -11.34 23.45 -36.39
C VAL A 190 -11.97 22.26 -35.68
N GLY A 191 -12.16 22.35 -34.37
CA GLY A 191 -12.61 21.23 -33.56
C GLY A 191 -11.51 20.19 -33.26
N ASN A 192 -11.79 19.27 -32.34
CA ASN A 192 -10.79 18.30 -31.89
C ASN A 192 -10.81 17.04 -32.78
N PRO A 193 -9.69 16.67 -33.44
CA PRO A 193 -9.65 15.51 -34.35
C PRO A 193 -9.93 14.18 -33.65
N THR A 194 -9.70 14.08 -32.33
CA THR A 194 -10.02 12.88 -31.55
C THR A 194 -11.52 12.67 -31.35
N GLU A 195 -12.33 13.72 -31.51
CA GLU A 195 -13.78 13.64 -31.34
C GLU A 195 -14.52 13.14 -32.60
N THR A 196 -13.78 12.87 -33.68
CA THR A 196 -14.31 12.29 -34.93
C THR A 196 -14.80 10.85 -34.73
N PRO A 197 -15.82 10.39 -35.50
CA PRO A 197 -16.25 8.99 -35.49
C PRO A 197 -15.08 8.03 -35.74
N LEU A 198 -14.21 8.38 -36.69
CA LEU A 198 -13.03 7.58 -37.06
C LEU A 198 -12.16 7.16 -35.86
N VAL A 199 -11.90 8.09 -34.93
CA VAL A 199 -11.06 7.84 -33.75
C VAL A 199 -11.87 7.18 -32.63
N LYS A 200 -13.14 7.57 -32.45
CA LYS A 200 -14.02 7.01 -31.42
C LYS A 200 -14.38 5.55 -31.70
N ASP A 201 -14.71 5.22 -32.94
CA ASP A 201 -15.04 3.86 -33.35
C ASP A 201 -13.84 2.94 -33.18
N MET A 202 -12.63 3.42 -33.50
CA MET A 202 -11.39 2.68 -33.22
C MET A 202 -11.15 2.53 -31.72
N LEU A 203 -11.40 3.55 -30.91
CA LEU A 203 -11.31 3.45 -29.45
C LEU A 203 -12.26 2.40 -28.89
N ASP A 204 -13.48 2.35 -29.40
CA ASP A 204 -14.49 1.38 -28.97
C ASP A 204 -14.17 -0.02 -29.49
N ALA A 205 -13.65 -0.16 -30.70
CA ALA A 205 -13.10 -1.42 -31.21
C ALA A 205 -11.96 -1.94 -30.32
N CYS A 206 -11.01 -1.07 -29.92
CA CYS A 206 -9.93 -1.43 -29.00
C CYS A 206 -10.45 -1.88 -27.63
N LYS A 207 -11.54 -1.28 -27.11
CA LYS A 207 -12.16 -1.72 -25.85
C LYS A 207 -12.84 -3.07 -25.96
N ASN A 208 -13.48 -3.34 -27.10
CA ASN A 208 -14.27 -4.54 -27.32
C ASN A 208 -13.42 -5.73 -27.80
N LYS A 209 -12.19 -5.48 -28.26
CA LYS A 209 -11.27 -6.48 -28.84
C LYS A 209 -11.14 -7.75 -27.99
N ASP A 210 -10.95 -7.59 -26.68
CA ASP A 210 -10.66 -8.70 -25.78
C ASP A 210 -11.91 -9.14 -24.97
N GLY A 211 -13.10 -8.66 -25.33
CA GLY A 211 -14.33 -8.84 -24.54
C GLY A 211 -14.30 -8.14 -23.17
N GLU A 212 -15.28 -8.42 -22.30
CA GLU A 212 -15.15 -8.01 -20.89
C GLU A 212 -14.03 -8.86 -20.27
N SER A 213 -12.85 -8.27 -20.08
CA SER A 213 -11.72 -8.98 -19.49
C SER A 213 -12.13 -9.66 -18.18
N ASP A 214 -11.80 -10.93 -18.00
CA ASP A 214 -11.83 -11.56 -16.68
C ASP A 214 -10.98 -10.71 -15.75
N ARG A 215 -11.64 -10.03 -14.82
CA ARG A 215 -10.95 -9.16 -13.88
C ARG A 215 -10.05 -10.06 -13.06
N LYS A 216 -8.73 -9.92 -13.23
CA LYS A 216 -7.70 -10.52 -12.37
C LYS A 216 -7.82 -9.93 -10.97
N HIS A 217 -8.88 -10.31 -10.26
CA HIS A 217 -9.10 -9.92 -8.88
C HIS A 217 -8.04 -10.60 -8.02
N SER A 218 -7.49 -9.84 -7.07
CA SER A 218 -6.61 -10.45 -6.06
C SER A 218 -7.36 -11.58 -5.38
N ARG A 219 -6.68 -12.71 -5.18
CA ARG A 219 -7.18 -13.76 -4.32
C ARG A 219 -7.57 -13.16 -2.95
N PRO A 220 -8.76 -13.47 -2.41
CA PRO A 220 -9.15 -13.01 -1.09
C PRO A 220 -8.36 -13.78 -0.03
N MET A 221 -7.93 -13.07 1.01
CA MET A 221 -7.40 -13.71 2.22
C MET A 221 -8.60 -14.19 3.03
N SER A 222 -8.86 -15.49 3.13
CA SER A 222 -9.98 -15.97 3.94
C SER A 222 -9.74 -15.73 5.44
N PHE A 223 -10.79 -15.86 6.26
CA PHE A 223 -10.63 -15.80 7.72
C PHE A 223 -9.76 -16.94 8.26
N ASP A 224 -9.84 -18.12 7.64
CA ASP A 224 -9.02 -19.28 8.01
C ASP A 224 -7.55 -19.07 7.62
N ASP A 225 -7.29 -18.48 6.46
CA ASP A 225 -5.94 -18.08 6.05
C ASP A 225 -5.37 -17.02 7.01
N MET A 226 -6.18 -16.01 7.37
CA MET A 226 -5.81 -15.03 8.40
C MET A 226 -5.45 -15.73 9.72
N SER A 227 -6.30 -16.66 10.17
CA SER A 227 -6.09 -17.40 11.42
C SER A 227 -4.82 -18.25 11.38
N THR A 228 -4.56 -18.93 10.27
CA THR A 228 -3.35 -19.73 10.04
C THR A 228 -2.09 -18.86 10.07
N LEU A 229 -2.15 -17.72 9.37
CA LEU A 229 -1.04 -16.78 9.32
C LEU A 229 -0.75 -16.13 10.69
N PHE A 230 -1.79 -15.86 11.49
CA PHE A 230 -1.63 -15.38 12.86
C PHE A 230 -1.05 -16.45 13.80
N LYS A 231 -1.54 -17.70 13.71
CA LYS A 231 -0.99 -18.83 14.48
C LYS A 231 0.51 -19.00 14.21
N TRP A 232 0.91 -18.99 12.94
CA TRP A 232 2.32 -19.04 12.56
C TRP A 232 3.10 -17.81 13.07
N SER A 233 2.54 -16.61 12.93
CA SER A 233 3.22 -15.39 13.40
C SER A 233 3.44 -15.42 14.92
N TRP A 234 2.48 -15.91 15.71
CA TRP A 234 2.63 -16.09 17.15
C TRP A 234 3.61 -17.21 17.52
N SER A 235 3.67 -18.31 16.76
CA SER A 235 4.66 -19.36 17.03
C SER A 235 6.09 -18.87 16.82
N ILE A 236 6.30 -17.89 15.94
CA ILE A 236 7.60 -17.23 15.76
C ILE A 236 7.83 -16.11 16.79
N CYS A 237 6.80 -15.33 17.09
CA CYS A 237 6.90 -14.17 17.97
C CYS A 237 5.62 -13.96 18.80
N PRO A 238 5.55 -14.57 20.00
CA PRO A 238 4.50 -14.29 20.98
C PRO A 238 4.40 -12.80 21.33
N ASP A 239 3.21 -12.33 21.72
CA ASP A 239 2.99 -10.90 22.05
C ASP A 239 3.84 -10.47 23.26
N ASP A 240 4.00 -11.37 24.23
CA ASP A 240 4.75 -11.21 25.48
C ASP A 240 6.24 -11.59 25.38
N ALA A 241 6.72 -12.00 24.20
CA ALA A 241 8.11 -12.41 24.01
C ALA A 241 9.10 -11.34 24.52
N PRO A 242 10.06 -11.69 25.38
CA PRO A 242 11.02 -10.73 25.92
C PRO A 242 11.89 -10.16 24.80
N ILE A 243 12.39 -8.95 25.00
CA ILE A 243 13.33 -8.30 24.08
C ILE A 243 14.63 -8.05 24.83
N GLN A 244 15.62 -8.89 24.58
CA GLN A 244 16.96 -8.78 25.15
C GLN A 244 17.99 -8.43 24.07
N THR A 245 17.78 -8.89 22.83
CA THR A 245 18.72 -8.68 21.72
C THR A 245 18.15 -7.77 20.62
N ALA A 246 19.05 -7.23 19.79
CA ALA A 246 18.65 -6.42 18.63
C ALA A 246 17.89 -7.27 17.59
N ASP A 247 18.25 -8.54 17.42
CA ASP A 247 17.58 -9.44 16.49
C ASP A 247 16.16 -9.78 16.97
N GLU A 248 15.96 -10.04 18.27
CA GLU A 248 14.62 -10.20 18.86
C GLU A 248 13.76 -8.95 18.67
N LEU A 249 14.33 -7.76 18.90
CA LEU A 249 13.62 -6.49 18.67
C LEU A 249 13.18 -6.36 17.21
N LYS A 250 14.05 -6.71 16.27
CA LYS A 250 13.76 -6.67 14.83
C LYS A 250 12.65 -7.63 14.46
N VAL A 251 12.72 -8.88 14.93
CA VAL A 251 11.68 -9.89 14.69
C VAL A 251 10.35 -9.43 15.28
N LYS A 252 10.34 -9.00 16.55
CA LYS A 252 9.13 -8.55 17.24
C LYS A 252 8.49 -7.34 16.57
N THR A 253 9.30 -6.33 16.21
CA THR A 253 8.84 -5.16 15.44
C THR A 253 8.20 -5.56 14.12
N ARG A 254 8.84 -6.49 13.39
CA ARG A 254 8.34 -6.96 12.09
C ARG A 254 7.00 -7.67 12.23
N HIS A 255 6.88 -8.61 13.18
CA HIS A 255 5.68 -9.42 13.35
C HIS A 255 4.51 -8.62 13.95
N LEU A 256 4.74 -7.75 14.94
CA LEU A 256 3.68 -6.91 15.50
C LEU A 256 3.16 -5.88 14.48
N SER A 257 4.07 -5.22 13.76
CA SER A 257 3.71 -4.28 12.69
C SER A 257 2.88 -4.96 11.61
N PHE A 258 3.29 -6.17 11.18
CA PHE A 258 2.55 -6.93 10.19
C PHE A 258 1.14 -7.33 10.68
N ARG A 259 1.02 -7.89 11.90
CA ARG A 259 -0.26 -8.28 12.50
C ARG A 259 -1.22 -7.11 12.66
N ALA A 260 -0.73 -5.97 13.14
CA ALA A 260 -1.50 -4.73 13.24
C ALA A 260 -1.95 -4.23 11.86
N TYR A 261 -1.06 -4.28 10.85
CA TYR A 261 -1.37 -3.84 9.50
C TYR A 261 -2.48 -4.68 8.85
N ILE A 262 -2.33 -6.00 8.84
CA ILE A 262 -3.25 -6.89 8.12
C ILE A 262 -4.62 -6.98 8.81
N SER A 263 -4.67 -6.97 10.15
CA SER A 263 -5.94 -6.95 10.89
C SER A 263 -6.69 -5.64 10.62
N THR A 264 -5.98 -4.49 10.63
CA THR A 264 -6.56 -3.20 10.26
C THR A 264 -7.08 -3.22 8.82
N ALA A 265 -6.29 -3.77 7.88
CA ALA A 265 -6.68 -3.84 6.47
C ALA A 265 -7.88 -4.76 6.23
N PHE A 266 -7.94 -5.88 6.93
CA PHE A 266 -9.02 -6.85 6.87
C PHE A 266 -10.30 -6.34 7.51
N VAL A 267 -10.21 -5.64 8.64
CA VAL A 267 -11.40 -5.12 9.34
C VAL A 267 -11.95 -3.87 8.66
N LEU A 268 -11.11 -2.92 8.27
CA LEU A 268 -11.55 -1.63 7.70
C LEU A 268 -11.70 -1.63 6.18
N TRP A 269 -11.26 -2.71 5.52
CA TRP A 269 -11.26 -2.84 4.05
C TRP A 269 -10.48 -1.72 3.38
N THR A 270 -9.40 -1.31 4.02
CA THR A 270 -8.52 -0.27 3.51
C THR A 270 -7.67 -0.79 2.37
N ARG A 271 -7.40 0.06 1.38
CA ARG A 271 -6.30 -0.19 0.44
C ARG A 271 -4.97 -0.11 1.16
N SER A 272 -3.93 -0.72 0.61
CA SER A 272 -2.57 -0.63 1.17
C SER A 272 -2.14 0.82 1.44
N CYS A 273 -2.41 1.73 0.49
CA CYS A 273 -2.09 3.14 0.63
C CYS A 273 -2.93 3.88 1.66
N GLU A 274 -4.09 3.36 2.05
CA GLU A 274 -4.93 3.91 3.12
C GLU A 274 -4.38 3.45 4.48
N THR A 275 -4.10 2.14 4.66
CA THR A 275 -3.53 1.59 5.90
C THR A 275 -2.15 2.18 6.21
N SER A 276 -1.23 2.19 5.23
CA SER A 276 0.14 2.67 5.44
C SER A 276 0.18 4.15 5.83
N LYS A 277 -0.82 4.94 5.43
CA LYS A 277 -0.87 6.39 5.68
C LYS A 277 -1.54 6.78 7.01
N LEU A 278 -1.99 5.81 7.80
CA LEU A 278 -2.55 6.08 9.12
C LEU A 278 -1.50 6.73 10.03
N LYS A 279 -1.88 7.85 10.64
CA LYS A 279 -1.07 8.60 11.60
C LYS A 279 -1.65 8.51 13.01
N GLY A 280 -0.86 8.90 14.01
CA GLY A 280 -1.30 8.99 15.40
C GLY A 280 -2.62 9.75 15.57
N LYS A 281 -2.78 10.89 14.90
CA LYS A 281 -4.00 11.73 14.94
C LYS A 281 -5.24 11.09 14.31
N ASP A 282 -5.04 10.10 13.44
CA ASP A 282 -6.13 9.40 12.76
C ASP A 282 -6.75 8.33 13.67
N ILE A 283 -6.17 8.05 14.85
CA ILE A 283 -6.67 7.07 15.80
C ILE A 283 -6.94 7.77 17.13
N ASP A 284 -8.19 7.72 17.59
CA ASP A 284 -8.52 8.01 18.97
C ASP A 284 -8.47 6.71 19.78
N TRP A 285 -7.51 6.63 20.69
CA TRP A 285 -7.26 5.44 21.51
C TRP A 285 -8.25 5.30 22.66
N VAL A 286 -9.02 6.36 22.97
CA VAL A 286 -10.05 6.37 24.01
C VAL A 286 -11.31 6.97 23.40
N ALA A 287 -12.01 6.19 22.58
CA ALA A 287 -13.22 6.67 21.92
C ALA A 287 -14.36 6.87 22.94
N PRO A 288 -15.20 7.91 22.79
CA PRO A 288 -16.39 8.06 23.60
C PRO A 288 -17.33 6.86 23.40
N PRO A 289 -18.12 6.47 24.43
CA PRO A 289 -19.12 5.43 24.29
C PRO A 289 -20.09 5.74 23.15
N ARG A 290 -20.67 4.70 22.55
CA ARG A 290 -21.69 4.89 21.52
C ARG A 290 -22.87 5.67 22.10
N PRO A 291 -23.53 6.55 21.32
CA PRO A 291 -24.75 7.19 21.76
C PRO A 291 -25.77 6.12 22.18
N ASN A 292 -26.33 6.23 23.39
CA ASN A 292 -27.24 5.24 24.00
C ASN A 292 -26.63 3.84 24.22
N ALA A 293 -25.31 3.77 24.44
CA ALA A 293 -24.64 2.52 24.79
C ALA A 293 -25.23 1.91 26.08
N PRO A 294 -25.59 0.61 26.10
CA PRO A 294 -26.02 -0.07 27.31
C PRO A 294 -24.87 -0.18 28.33
N PRO A 295 -25.17 -0.34 29.63
CA PRO A 295 -24.16 -0.67 30.63
C PRO A 295 -23.40 -1.95 30.21
N GLY A 296 -22.08 -1.84 30.04
CA GLY A 296 -21.23 -2.96 29.61
C GLY A 296 -20.81 -2.95 28.12
N ASP A 297 -21.11 -1.89 27.36
CA ASP A 297 -20.64 -1.73 25.98
C ASP A 297 -19.09 -1.81 25.91
N PRO A 298 -18.50 -2.65 25.04
CA PRO A 298 -17.06 -2.84 25.03
C PRO A 298 -16.32 -1.56 24.60
N PRO A 299 -15.20 -1.22 25.27
CA PRO A 299 -14.41 -0.05 24.90
C PRO A 299 -13.85 -0.21 23.49
N ALA A 300 -13.98 0.84 22.68
CA ALA A 300 -13.53 0.87 21.29
C ALA A 300 -12.45 1.94 21.08
N ILE A 301 -11.70 1.78 20.00
CA ILE A 301 -10.90 2.86 19.41
C ILE A 301 -11.66 3.46 18.23
N GLU A 302 -11.47 4.73 17.95
CA GLU A 302 -12.00 5.38 16.75
C GLU A 302 -10.90 5.53 15.72
N ILE A 303 -11.10 5.03 14.50
CA ILE A 303 -10.15 5.20 13.39
C ILE A 303 -10.78 6.10 12.32
N ARG A 304 -10.07 7.15 11.91
CA ARG A 304 -10.51 8.14 10.92
C ARG A 304 -9.79 7.96 9.58
N LEU A 305 -10.52 7.49 8.57
CA LEU A 305 -9.99 7.30 7.20
C LEU A 305 -10.22 8.52 6.30
N THR A 306 -9.52 9.61 6.59
CA THR A 306 -9.68 10.92 5.90
C THR A 306 -9.33 10.88 4.40
N ASN A 307 -8.47 9.96 3.97
CA ASN A 307 -7.94 9.89 2.60
C ASN A 307 -8.61 8.85 1.69
N ARG A 308 -9.78 8.33 2.06
CA ARG A 308 -10.43 7.26 1.30
C ARG A 308 -11.05 7.77 -0.01
N LYS A 309 -10.70 7.10 -1.12
CA LYS A 309 -11.03 7.53 -2.51
C LYS A 309 -12.52 7.86 -2.75
N GLY A 310 -13.43 7.04 -2.25
CA GLY A 310 -14.89 7.24 -2.43
C GLY A 310 -15.40 8.50 -1.73
N TRP A 311 -14.85 8.80 -0.55
CA TRP A 311 -15.24 9.93 0.28
C TRP A 311 -14.60 11.25 -0.18
N GLN A 312 -13.35 11.21 -0.67
CA GLN A 312 -12.70 12.37 -1.30
C GLN A 312 -13.50 12.91 -2.50
N ARG A 313 -14.09 12.02 -3.30
CA ARG A 313 -14.97 12.41 -4.42
C ARG A 313 -16.26 13.09 -3.95
N LYS A 314 -16.85 12.64 -2.84
CA LYS A 314 -18.05 13.26 -2.25
C LYS A 314 -17.74 14.63 -1.65
N LYS A 315 -16.62 14.76 -0.92
CA LYS A 315 -16.16 16.04 -0.36
C LYS A 315 -15.90 17.09 -1.45
N ARG A 316 -15.30 16.68 -2.58
CA ARG A 316 -15.10 17.54 -3.76
C ARG A 316 -16.40 18.03 -4.43
N LYS A 317 -17.51 17.32 -4.24
CA LYS A 317 -18.83 17.69 -4.78
C LYS A 317 -19.67 18.53 -3.79
N GLY A 318 -19.07 19.08 -2.74
CA GLY A 318 -19.79 19.90 -1.75
C GLY A 318 -20.68 19.11 -0.79
N GLY A 319 -20.55 17.78 -0.74
CA GLY A 319 -21.29 16.97 0.23
C GLY A 319 -20.74 17.17 1.64
N ASP A 320 -21.45 17.94 2.47
CA ASP A 320 -21.15 18.11 3.89
C ASP A 320 -21.71 16.91 4.68
N GLN A 321 -20.96 15.79 4.70
CA GLN A 321 -21.27 14.67 5.58
C GLN A 321 -20.20 14.54 6.66
N ARG A 322 -20.56 14.99 7.87
CA ARG A 322 -19.74 15.08 9.08
C ARG A 322 -19.34 13.72 9.69
N SER A 323 -19.75 12.56 9.16
CA SER A 323 -19.61 11.27 9.86
C SER A 323 -19.27 10.02 9.01
N GLY A 324 -18.82 10.15 7.77
CA GLY A 324 -18.58 8.98 6.87
C GLY A 324 -17.21 8.31 6.93
N HIS A 325 -16.31 8.75 7.82
CA HIS A 325 -14.90 8.32 7.83
C HIS A 325 -14.39 7.85 9.19
N SER A 326 -15.25 7.84 10.21
CA SER A 326 -14.94 7.38 11.56
C SER A 326 -15.46 5.96 11.76
N TYR A 327 -14.60 5.07 12.24
CA TYR A 327 -14.90 3.66 12.47
C TYR A 327 -14.64 3.36 13.93
N LEU A 328 -15.66 2.93 14.67
CA LEU A 328 -15.53 2.45 16.03
C LEU A 328 -15.16 0.96 16.00
N ILE A 329 -14.00 0.62 16.56
CA ILE A 329 -13.43 -0.72 16.52
C ILE A 329 -13.28 -1.23 17.96
N PRO A 330 -14.19 -2.11 18.41
CA PRO A 330 -14.07 -2.76 19.71
C PRO A 330 -13.01 -3.87 19.67
N ALA A 331 -12.60 -4.33 20.85
CA ALA A 331 -11.81 -5.56 20.97
C ALA A 331 -12.64 -6.77 20.51
N GLN A 332 -11.98 -7.76 19.91
CA GLN A 332 -12.58 -8.99 19.40
C GLN A 332 -11.75 -10.19 19.89
N PRO A 333 -11.72 -10.45 21.21
CA PRO A 333 -10.80 -11.44 21.81
C PRO A 333 -11.05 -12.87 21.32
N MET A 334 -12.30 -13.20 20.94
CA MET A 334 -12.66 -14.53 20.42
C MET A 334 -12.16 -14.77 19.00
N THR A 335 -11.86 -13.71 18.25
CA THR A 335 -11.36 -13.80 16.87
C THR A 335 -10.09 -12.96 16.72
N PRO A 336 -8.98 -13.38 17.35
CA PRO A 336 -7.82 -12.53 17.55
C PRO A 336 -7.07 -12.21 16.24
N ALA A 337 -7.27 -12.98 15.17
CA ALA A 337 -6.76 -12.69 13.83
C ALA A 337 -7.37 -11.42 13.19
N ILE A 338 -8.58 -11.04 13.62
CA ILE A 338 -9.29 -9.83 13.14
C ILE A 338 -9.53 -8.82 14.27
N ASP A 339 -8.86 -8.98 15.41
CA ASP A 339 -8.89 -7.99 16.50
C ASP A 339 -7.94 -6.83 16.21
N ALA A 340 -8.37 -5.93 15.32
CA ALA A 340 -7.58 -4.78 14.92
C ALA A 340 -7.22 -3.86 16.11
N LYS A 341 -8.10 -3.73 17.11
CA LYS A 341 -7.84 -2.90 18.29
C LYS A 341 -6.65 -3.45 19.09
N ALA A 342 -6.74 -4.70 19.54
CA ALA A 342 -5.68 -5.30 20.36
C ALA A 342 -4.35 -5.34 19.62
N ARG A 343 -4.37 -5.58 18.29
CA ARG A 343 -3.15 -5.61 17.48
C ARG A 343 -2.53 -4.23 17.28
N LEU A 344 -3.34 -3.19 17.08
CA LEU A 344 -2.87 -1.81 17.01
C LEU A 344 -2.30 -1.34 18.35
N GLU A 345 -2.94 -1.67 19.47
CA GLU A 345 -2.46 -1.33 20.82
C GLU A 345 -1.13 -2.03 21.14
N ALA A 346 -1.00 -3.33 20.82
CA ALA A 346 0.24 -4.08 21.01
C ALA A 346 1.38 -3.50 20.15
N HIS A 347 1.11 -3.18 18.89
CA HIS A 347 2.09 -2.54 18.02
C HIS A 347 2.47 -1.13 18.51
N LYS A 348 1.49 -0.31 18.92
CA LYS A 348 1.71 1.02 19.50
C LYS A 348 2.59 0.95 20.75
N SER A 349 2.23 0.09 21.70
CA SER A 349 3.00 -0.07 22.93
C SER A 349 4.43 -0.50 22.63
N HIS A 350 4.61 -1.46 21.71
CA HIS A 350 5.94 -1.91 21.30
C HIS A 350 6.77 -0.79 20.67
N ILE A 351 6.21 0.00 19.74
CA ILE A 351 6.95 1.10 19.13
C ILE A 351 7.24 2.22 20.11
N GLU A 352 6.33 2.57 21.01
CA GLU A 352 6.55 3.65 21.99
C GLU A 352 7.61 3.26 23.02
N THR A 353 7.56 2.03 23.51
CA THR A 353 8.48 1.52 24.54
C THR A 353 9.87 1.20 23.97
N HIS A 354 9.95 0.46 22.87
CA HIS A 354 11.21 -0.14 22.43
C HIS A 354 11.86 0.54 21.22
N VAL A 355 11.09 1.24 20.39
CA VAL A 355 11.57 1.82 19.12
C VAL A 355 11.77 3.33 19.25
N LEU A 356 10.72 4.07 19.65
CA LEU A 356 10.72 5.51 19.83
C LEU A 356 11.28 5.92 21.19
N LYS A 357 11.09 5.08 22.23
CA LYS A 357 11.34 5.41 23.65
C LYS A 357 10.60 6.69 24.10
N ARG A 358 9.47 6.98 23.46
CA ARG A 358 8.56 8.08 23.74
C ARG A 358 7.19 7.78 23.13
N ALA A 359 6.18 8.52 23.58
CA ALA A 359 4.86 8.49 22.97
C ALA A 359 4.91 8.85 21.47
N LEU A 360 4.04 8.24 20.69
CA LEU A 360 3.87 8.51 19.27
C LEU A 360 3.21 9.89 19.09
N GLU A 361 3.80 10.75 18.27
CA GLU A 361 3.25 12.08 18.01
C GLU A 361 2.07 12.03 17.02
N PRO A 362 1.15 13.01 17.06
CA PRO A 362 -0.05 12.99 16.21
C PRO A 362 0.24 12.94 14.69
N GLU A 363 1.33 13.54 14.22
CA GLU A 363 1.68 13.58 12.80
C GLU A 363 2.54 12.40 12.31
N GLU A 364 2.98 11.55 13.23
CA GLU A 364 3.81 10.39 12.91
C GLU A 364 2.96 9.21 12.40
N TYR A 365 3.54 8.45 11.46
CA TYR A 365 2.87 7.28 10.89
C TYR A 365 2.89 6.10 11.86
N ILE A 366 1.75 5.44 12.02
CA ILE A 366 1.60 4.20 12.81
C ILE A 366 2.43 3.07 12.18
N PHE A 367 2.49 3.05 10.85
CA PHE A 367 3.28 2.11 10.06
C PHE A 367 4.42 2.84 9.36
N PRO A 368 5.55 3.08 10.06
CA PRO A 368 6.68 3.83 9.51
C PRO A 368 7.45 3.02 8.45
N SER A 369 8.21 3.74 7.62
CA SER A 369 9.20 3.11 6.75
C SER A 369 10.36 2.58 7.59
N MET A 370 10.65 1.28 7.43
CA MET A 370 11.79 0.64 8.07
C MET A 370 13.03 0.71 7.16
N SER A 371 14.18 0.95 7.77
CA SER A 371 15.48 0.88 7.10
C SER A 371 15.85 -0.55 6.73
N ALA A 372 16.88 -0.70 5.88
CA ALA A 372 17.27 -2.01 5.34
C ALA A 372 17.77 -3.01 6.41
N ASN A 373 18.25 -2.53 7.56
CA ASN A 373 18.68 -3.42 8.65
C ASN A 373 17.50 -3.86 9.53
N GLY A 374 16.32 -3.24 9.40
CA GLY A 374 15.12 -3.53 10.20
C GLY A 374 15.16 -2.96 11.63
N LEU A 375 16.21 -2.18 11.95
CA LEU A 375 16.49 -1.64 13.29
C LEU A 375 16.35 -0.12 13.36
N SER A 376 15.98 0.56 12.28
CA SER A 376 15.63 1.99 12.35
C SER A 376 14.36 2.28 11.58
N ALA A 377 13.48 3.07 12.22
CA ALA A 377 12.15 3.40 11.72
C ALA A 377 12.05 4.91 11.46
N HIS A 378 11.55 5.28 10.29
CA HIS A 378 11.35 6.67 9.88
C HIS A 378 9.87 7.05 10.00
N PHE A 379 9.46 7.53 11.17
CA PHE A 379 8.06 7.87 11.48
C PHE A 379 7.47 9.05 10.69
N ASN A 380 8.31 9.82 9.99
CA ASN A 380 7.88 10.87 9.06
C ASN A 380 7.59 10.35 7.63
N THR A 381 7.84 9.07 7.37
CA THR A 381 7.63 8.44 6.07
C THR A 381 6.84 7.16 6.27
N HIS A 382 5.71 7.01 5.55
CA HIS A 382 4.92 5.79 5.66
C HIS A 382 5.63 4.58 5.05
N MET A 383 5.21 3.39 5.45
CA MET A 383 5.62 2.15 4.81
C MET A 383 5.26 2.14 3.32
N ASP A 384 6.19 1.65 2.50
CA ASP A 384 6.02 1.48 1.07
C ASP A 384 5.06 0.31 0.76
N PRO A 385 3.97 0.53 -0.01
CA PRO A 385 3.06 -0.53 -0.42
C PRO A 385 3.74 -1.72 -1.13
N GLU A 386 4.78 -1.50 -1.92
CA GLU A 386 5.50 -2.58 -2.62
C GLU A 386 6.30 -3.44 -1.64
N LYS A 387 6.89 -2.81 -0.61
CA LYS A 387 7.55 -3.56 0.46
C LYS A 387 6.54 -4.39 1.23
N MET A 388 5.39 -3.81 1.58
CA MET A 388 4.32 -4.56 2.25
C MET A 388 3.83 -5.73 1.39
N GLN A 389 3.66 -5.55 0.08
CA GLN A 389 3.30 -6.62 -0.85
C GLN A 389 4.28 -7.80 -0.79
N LYS A 390 5.59 -7.52 -0.72
CA LYS A 390 6.63 -8.56 -0.57
C LYS A 390 6.50 -9.27 0.78
N VAL A 391 6.29 -8.52 1.86
CA VAL A 391 6.09 -9.09 3.21
C VAL A 391 4.86 -9.99 3.26
N VAL A 392 3.74 -9.59 2.65
CA VAL A 392 2.52 -10.41 2.58
C VAL A 392 2.80 -11.77 1.93
N LYS A 393 3.48 -11.79 0.77
CA LYS A 393 3.82 -13.03 0.06
C LYS A 393 4.80 -13.90 0.85
N GLU A 394 5.81 -13.28 1.45
CA GLU A 394 6.79 -13.98 2.31
C GLU A 394 6.10 -14.64 3.50
N PHE A 395 5.25 -13.89 4.23
CA PHE A 395 4.57 -14.39 5.41
C PHE A 395 3.55 -15.47 5.05
N ALA A 396 2.81 -15.31 3.95
CA ALA A 396 1.91 -16.34 3.45
C ALA A 396 2.67 -17.63 3.07
N LYS A 397 3.83 -17.51 2.42
CA LYS A 397 4.69 -18.64 2.09
C LYS A 397 5.21 -19.34 3.34
N CYS A 398 5.71 -18.58 4.32
CA CYS A 398 6.24 -19.13 5.56
C CYS A 398 5.15 -19.77 6.44
N ALA A 399 3.94 -19.24 6.41
CA ALA A 399 2.78 -19.83 7.07
C ALA A 399 2.22 -21.07 6.34
N GLY A 400 2.78 -21.45 5.19
CA GLY A 400 2.36 -22.62 4.43
C GLY A 400 1.01 -22.46 3.72
N LEU A 401 0.58 -21.22 3.43
CA LEU A 401 -0.70 -20.98 2.77
C LEU A 401 -0.65 -21.46 1.30
N PRO A 402 -1.65 -22.23 0.84
CA PRO A 402 -1.72 -22.66 -0.55
C PRO A 402 -1.88 -21.45 -1.47
N GLY A 403 -1.21 -21.41 -2.62
CA GLY A 403 -1.25 -20.29 -3.58
C GLY A 403 -0.86 -18.93 -2.98
N TRP A 404 0.15 -18.92 -2.10
CA TRP A 404 0.70 -17.75 -1.42
C TRP A 404 1.13 -16.62 -2.38
N ASP A 405 1.47 -16.97 -3.62
CA ASP A 405 1.92 -16.06 -4.67
C ASP A 405 0.78 -15.21 -5.25
N GLY A 406 -0.46 -15.68 -5.13
CA GLY A 406 -1.69 -14.98 -5.54
C GLY A 406 -2.18 -13.90 -4.57
N TYR A 407 -1.67 -13.86 -3.34
CA TYR A 407 -2.05 -12.82 -2.39
C TYR A 407 -1.41 -11.48 -2.74
N THR A 408 -2.25 -10.46 -2.94
CA THR A 408 -1.83 -9.07 -3.08
C THR A 408 -2.24 -8.24 -1.88
N THR A 409 -1.77 -7.00 -1.75
CA THR A 409 -2.22 -6.09 -0.69
C THR A 409 -3.73 -5.81 -0.73
N HIS A 410 -4.42 -6.13 -1.82
CA HIS A 410 -5.88 -6.04 -1.93
C HIS A 410 -6.61 -7.28 -1.37
N CYS A 411 -5.90 -8.36 -1.02
CA CYS A 411 -6.49 -9.60 -0.53
C CYS A 411 -7.27 -9.41 0.77
N PHE A 412 -6.77 -8.60 1.70
CA PHE A 412 -7.41 -8.36 3.00
C PHE A 412 -8.72 -7.60 2.86
N ARG A 413 -8.75 -6.60 1.97
CA ARG A 413 -9.97 -5.85 1.67
C ARG A 413 -11.06 -6.75 1.12
N ARG A 414 -10.70 -7.64 0.17
CA ARG A 414 -11.65 -8.58 -0.45
C ARG A 414 -12.11 -9.62 0.56
N GLY A 415 -11.17 -10.25 1.24
CA GLY A 415 -11.41 -11.29 2.24
C GLY A 415 -12.24 -10.80 3.41
N GLY A 416 -11.96 -9.61 3.94
CA GLY A 416 -12.76 -9.01 5.01
C GLY A 416 -14.20 -8.69 4.59
N ALA A 417 -14.38 -8.24 3.34
CA ALA A 417 -15.70 -7.96 2.81
C ALA A 417 -16.51 -9.26 2.61
N GLN A 418 -15.89 -10.29 2.03
CA GLN A 418 -16.49 -11.62 1.89
C GLN A 418 -16.79 -12.26 3.24
N TYR A 419 -15.87 -12.15 4.22
CA TYR A 419 -16.08 -12.66 5.57
C TYR A 419 -17.33 -12.05 6.19
N ARG A 420 -17.41 -10.72 6.28
CA ARG A 420 -18.60 -10.08 6.87
C ARG A 420 -19.86 -10.26 6.02
N PHE A 421 -19.77 -10.52 4.73
CA PHE A 421 -20.95 -10.73 3.90
C PHE A 421 -21.47 -12.18 3.96
N MET A 422 -20.58 -13.18 3.99
CA MET A 422 -20.94 -14.59 3.74
C MET A 422 -20.41 -15.58 4.78
N TYR A 423 -19.20 -15.38 5.28
CA TYR A 423 -18.51 -16.41 6.07
C TYR A 423 -18.52 -16.17 7.58
N ALA A 424 -18.90 -14.98 8.04
CA ALA A 424 -19.07 -14.70 9.45
C ALA A 424 -20.19 -15.59 10.05
N PRO A 425 -20.17 -15.87 11.36
CA PRO A 425 -21.25 -16.61 12.01
C PRO A 425 -22.63 -15.97 11.78
N ASN A 426 -23.67 -16.79 11.84
CA ASN A 426 -25.06 -16.32 11.73
C ASN A 426 -25.33 -15.24 12.79
N GLY A 427 -25.90 -14.11 12.38
CA GLY A 427 -26.08 -12.92 13.23
C GLY A 427 -24.90 -11.93 13.24
N GLU A 428 -23.72 -12.31 12.76
CA GLU A 428 -22.57 -11.41 12.59
C GLU A 428 -22.33 -10.96 11.13
N ARG A 429 -23.06 -11.55 10.19
CA ARG A 429 -23.06 -11.18 8.77
C ARG A 429 -23.71 -9.82 8.56
N TRP A 430 -23.27 -9.10 7.54
CA TRP A 430 -23.63 -7.72 7.28
C TRP A 430 -24.45 -7.60 6.00
N THR A 431 -25.49 -6.78 6.06
CA THR A 431 -26.29 -6.44 4.88
C THR A 431 -25.46 -5.74 3.81
N LEU A 432 -25.85 -5.85 2.55
CA LEU A 432 -25.17 -5.19 1.43
C LEU A 432 -25.08 -3.66 1.62
N ALA A 433 -26.08 -3.05 2.26
CA ALA A 433 -26.06 -1.62 2.61
C ALA A 433 -24.92 -1.29 3.60
N LYS A 434 -24.72 -2.13 4.62
CA LYS A 434 -23.63 -1.99 5.60
C LYS A 434 -22.27 -2.25 4.95
N ILE A 435 -22.14 -3.29 4.11
CA ILE A 435 -20.93 -3.53 3.31
C ILE A 435 -20.58 -2.28 2.48
N ARG A 436 -21.56 -1.76 1.73
CA ARG A 436 -21.37 -0.58 0.87
C ARG A 436 -20.87 0.65 1.64
N TRP A 437 -21.48 0.93 2.79
CA TRP A 437 -21.07 2.03 3.66
C TRP A 437 -19.65 1.80 4.21
N TRP A 438 -19.40 0.60 4.76
CA TRP A 438 -18.17 0.28 5.45
C TRP A 438 -16.94 0.26 4.55
N GLY A 439 -17.04 -0.19 3.29
CA GLY A 439 -15.92 -0.12 2.37
C GLY A 439 -15.82 1.18 1.56
N GLY A 440 -16.71 2.14 1.81
CA GLY A 440 -16.68 3.47 1.20
C GLY A 440 -16.97 3.47 -0.30
N TRP A 441 -17.87 2.60 -0.76
CA TRP A 441 -18.33 2.57 -2.16
C TRP A 441 -19.25 3.74 -2.48
N ALA A 442 -19.24 4.22 -3.73
CA ALA A 442 -20.06 5.38 -4.11
C ALA A 442 -21.53 4.99 -4.33
N LEU A 443 -22.46 5.93 -4.11
CA LEU A 443 -23.91 5.72 -4.26
C LEU A 443 -24.33 5.44 -5.73
N ASN A 444 -23.50 5.84 -6.69
CA ASN A 444 -23.71 5.66 -8.12
C ASN A 444 -22.83 4.55 -8.75
N GLU A 445 -22.07 3.82 -7.94
CA GLU A 445 -21.34 2.64 -8.41
C GLU A 445 -22.34 1.50 -8.64
N ARG A 446 -22.33 0.87 -9.83
CA ARG A 446 -23.31 -0.17 -10.20
C ARG A 446 -23.27 -1.29 -9.16
N ARG A 447 -24.45 -1.68 -8.67
CA ARG A 447 -24.63 -2.74 -7.66
C ARG A 447 -23.95 -4.04 -8.09
N ASP A 448 -24.02 -4.34 -9.38
CA ASP A 448 -23.42 -5.50 -10.03
C ASP A 448 -21.90 -5.56 -9.86
N THR A 449 -21.20 -4.43 -9.82
CA THR A 449 -19.75 -4.41 -9.60
C THR A 449 -19.37 -4.82 -8.18
N LEU A 450 -20.18 -4.44 -7.18
CA LEU A 450 -19.96 -4.84 -5.79
C LEU A 450 -20.35 -6.30 -5.58
N ILE A 451 -21.46 -6.73 -6.19
CA ILE A 451 -21.93 -8.11 -6.15
C ILE A 451 -20.89 -9.02 -6.82
N ARG A 452 -20.42 -8.72 -8.04
CA ARG A 452 -19.30 -9.42 -8.68
C ARG A 452 -18.03 -9.43 -7.81
N TYR A 453 -17.67 -8.31 -7.17
CA TYR A 453 -16.52 -8.28 -6.24
C TYR A 453 -16.65 -9.25 -5.06
N LEU A 454 -17.87 -9.47 -4.56
CA LEU A 454 -18.18 -10.39 -3.47
C LEU A 454 -18.39 -11.84 -3.98
N LEU A 455 -19.00 -12.01 -5.15
CA LEU A 455 -19.58 -13.25 -5.69
C LEU A 455 -18.88 -13.82 -6.93
N ASP A 456 -17.86 -13.19 -7.53
CA ASP A 456 -17.16 -13.72 -8.72
C ASP A 456 -16.46 -15.07 -8.46
N GLU A 457 -16.35 -15.53 -7.22
CA GLU A 457 -15.89 -16.88 -6.85
C GLU A 457 -17.03 -17.88 -6.55
N LEU A 458 -18.29 -17.47 -6.70
CA LEU A 458 -19.51 -18.22 -6.33
C LEU A 458 -20.44 -18.55 -7.49
N ARG A 459 -20.00 -18.37 -8.74
CA ARG A 459 -20.78 -18.77 -9.94
C ARG A 459 -21.30 -20.22 -9.81
N THR A 460 -20.51 -21.10 -9.21
CA THR A 460 -20.83 -22.49 -8.91
C THR A 460 -21.95 -22.69 -7.89
N TYR A 461 -22.25 -21.71 -7.02
CA TYR A 461 -23.31 -21.78 -6.01
C TYR A 461 -24.63 -21.13 -6.49
N GLU A 462 -24.56 -20.10 -7.36
CA GLU A 462 -25.77 -19.54 -7.99
C GLU A 462 -26.31 -20.47 -9.09
N GLU A 463 -25.45 -21.23 -9.76
CA GLU A 463 -25.85 -22.26 -10.75
C GLU A 463 -26.25 -23.59 -10.09
N ASP A 464 -26.04 -23.74 -8.78
CA ASP A 464 -26.50 -24.91 -8.02
C ASP A 464 -27.94 -24.69 -7.53
N HIS A 465 -28.88 -25.14 -8.36
CA HIS A 465 -30.31 -25.21 -8.03
C HIS A 465 -30.74 -26.58 -7.50
N SER A 466 -29.80 -27.45 -7.14
CA SER A 466 -30.10 -28.84 -6.73
C SER A 466 -31.06 -28.93 -5.53
N ASP A 467 -31.10 -27.89 -4.70
CA ASP A 467 -31.97 -27.80 -3.52
C ASP A 467 -33.37 -27.21 -3.79
N SER A 468 -33.66 -26.78 -5.02
CA SER A 468 -34.89 -26.00 -5.34
C SER A 468 -36.20 -26.77 -5.13
N LEU A 469 -36.14 -28.10 -5.10
CA LEU A 469 -37.29 -28.98 -4.86
C LEU A 469 -37.34 -29.54 -3.42
N PHE A 470 -36.44 -29.11 -2.53
CA PHE A 470 -36.50 -29.54 -1.14
C PHE A 470 -37.72 -28.93 -0.44
N PRO A 471 -38.45 -29.71 0.38
CA PRO A 471 -39.68 -29.27 1.03
C PRO A 471 -39.47 -28.16 2.08
N ILE A 472 -38.22 -27.90 2.48
CA ILE A 472 -37.84 -26.82 3.39
C ILE A 472 -37.25 -25.69 2.55
N ASN A 473 -38.06 -24.65 2.33
CA ASN A 473 -37.59 -23.44 1.65
C ASN A 473 -36.78 -22.60 2.63
N LEU A 474 -35.50 -22.43 2.33
CA LEU A 474 -34.55 -21.63 3.08
C LEU A 474 -34.92 -20.13 3.15
N ALA A 475 -35.98 -19.66 2.49
CA ALA A 475 -36.38 -18.24 2.47
C ALA A 475 -35.24 -17.34 1.96
N LYS A 476 -34.64 -17.75 0.83
CA LYS A 476 -33.56 -17.02 0.13
C LYS A 476 -33.96 -15.60 -0.29
N ASP A 477 -35.27 -15.32 -0.35
CA ASP A 477 -35.88 -14.00 -0.59
C ASP A 477 -35.78 -13.05 0.61
N GLN A 478 -35.66 -13.58 1.84
CA GLN A 478 -35.56 -12.81 3.09
C GLN A 478 -34.14 -12.78 3.66
N SER A 479 -33.36 -13.83 3.42
CA SER A 479 -31.93 -13.89 3.74
C SER A 479 -31.19 -14.67 2.65
N PHE A 480 -30.16 -14.07 2.06
CA PHE A 480 -29.45 -14.61 0.89
C PHE A 480 -28.95 -16.07 1.07
N MET A 481 -28.59 -16.47 2.30
CA MET A 481 -28.13 -17.83 2.64
C MET A 481 -29.12 -18.61 3.51
N GLY A 482 -30.35 -18.13 3.63
CA GLY A 482 -31.45 -18.82 4.28
C GLY A 482 -31.49 -18.80 5.81
N GLU A 483 -30.69 -17.93 6.43
CA GLU A 483 -30.66 -17.73 7.89
C GLU A 483 -32.02 -17.32 8.46
N ALA A 484 -32.86 -16.69 7.63
CA ALA A 484 -34.22 -16.33 8.00
C ALA A 484 -35.09 -17.58 8.26
N ALA A 485 -34.81 -18.70 7.59
CA ALA A 485 -35.51 -19.97 7.82
C ALA A 485 -35.01 -20.69 9.09
N GLU A 486 -33.71 -20.64 9.41
CA GLU A 486 -33.18 -21.28 10.64
C GLU A 486 -33.64 -20.59 11.93
N GLN A 487 -33.82 -19.27 11.87
CA GLN A 487 -34.32 -18.47 13.00
C GLN A 487 -35.84 -18.33 12.98
N ALA A 488 -36.52 -18.90 11.97
CA ALA A 488 -37.97 -18.86 11.89
C ALA A 488 -38.58 -19.82 12.93
N PRO A 489 -39.74 -19.47 13.51
CA PRO A 489 -40.54 -20.43 14.24
C PRO A 489 -40.85 -21.66 13.37
N LEU A 490 -40.80 -22.86 13.95
CA LEU A 490 -41.07 -24.12 13.26
C LEU A 490 -42.40 -24.05 12.50
N LYS A 491 -42.38 -24.26 11.18
CA LYS A 491 -43.59 -24.19 10.35
C LYS A 491 -44.42 -25.45 10.50
N THR A 492 -45.73 -25.33 10.28
CA THR A 492 -46.68 -26.47 10.37
C THR A 492 -46.32 -27.60 9.39
N SER A 493 -45.77 -27.29 8.21
CA SER A 493 -45.29 -28.30 7.25
C SER A 493 -44.07 -29.07 7.76
N GLU A 494 -43.11 -28.37 8.37
CA GLU A 494 -41.91 -28.96 8.97
C GLU A 494 -42.27 -29.82 10.18
N ALA A 495 -43.21 -29.35 11.01
CA ALA A 495 -43.75 -30.12 12.12
C ALA A 495 -44.45 -31.40 11.65
N ARG A 496 -45.22 -31.36 10.55
CA ARG A 496 -45.85 -32.56 9.96
C ARG A 496 -44.84 -33.58 9.48
N ILE A 497 -43.75 -33.14 8.84
CA ILE A 497 -42.66 -34.04 8.40
C ILE A 497 -41.93 -34.66 9.60
N LEU A 498 -41.65 -33.86 10.63
CA LEU A 498 -41.04 -34.34 11.87
C LEU A 498 -41.92 -35.40 12.56
N ILE A 499 -43.22 -35.15 12.66
CA ILE A 499 -44.20 -36.08 13.25
C ILE A 499 -44.28 -37.37 12.43
N ALA A 500 -44.39 -37.28 11.10
CA ALA A 500 -44.43 -38.46 10.23
C ALA A 500 -43.15 -39.30 10.33
N ASN A 501 -41.98 -38.66 10.46
CA ASN A 501 -40.71 -39.36 10.67
C ASN A 501 -40.63 -40.03 12.05
N LEU A 502 -41.17 -39.40 13.09
CA LEU A 502 -41.27 -39.98 14.42
C LEU A 502 -42.22 -41.19 14.43
N GLU A 503 -43.39 -41.07 13.80
CA GLU A 503 -44.37 -42.15 13.64
C GLU A 503 -43.76 -43.35 12.91
N ASN A 504 -43.08 -43.11 11.78
CA ASN A 504 -42.39 -44.19 11.04
C ASN A 504 -41.29 -44.87 11.86
N ARG A 505 -40.51 -44.09 12.63
CA ARG A 505 -39.47 -44.66 13.51
C ARG A 505 -40.09 -45.46 14.65
N MET A 506 -41.18 -44.99 15.25
CA MET A 506 -41.90 -45.71 16.29
C MET A 506 -42.50 -47.00 15.75
N GLN A 507 -43.15 -46.95 14.58
CA GLN A 507 -43.70 -48.11 13.91
C GLN A 507 -42.62 -49.17 13.63
N THR A 508 -41.48 -48.74 13.09
CA THR A 508 -40.32 -49.63 12.85
C THR A 508 -39.80 -50.26 14.16
N HIS A 509 -39.80 -49.49 15.26
CA HIS A 509 -39.34 -49.98 16.56
C HIS A 509 -40.33 -50.99 17.17
N VAL A 510 -41.63 -50.74 17.02
CA VAL A 510 -42.70 -51.64 17.44
C VAL A 510 -42.63 -52.95 16.65
N GLU A 511 -42.49 -52.89 15.33
CA GLU A 511 -42.35 -54.07 14.47
C GLU A 511 -41.12 -54.90 14.83
N LYS A 512 -39.96 -54.25 15.08
CA LYS A 512 -38.75 -54.94 15.55
C LYS A 512 -38.93 -55.58 16.92
N SER A 513 -39.66 -54.92 17.83
CA SER A 513 -39.91 -55.44 19.17
C SER A 513 -40.88 -56.62 19.14
N ILE A 514 -41.94 -56.56 18.32
CA ILE A 514 -42.86 -57.67 18.09
C ILE A 514 -42.11 -58.86 17.48
N ALA A 515 -41.27 -58.64 16.47
CA ALA A 515 -40.46 -59.69 15.85
C ALA A 515 -39.48 -60.35 16.84
N ALA A 516 -38.91 -59.58 17.78
CA ALA A 516 -38.04 -60.11 18.83
C ALA A 516 -38.81 -60.97 19.85
N VAL A 517 -40.02 -60.56 20.25
CA VAL A 517 -40.89 -61.33 21.16
C VAL A 517 -41.36 -62.62 20.49
N VAL A 518 -41.75 -62.58 19.22
CA VAL A 518 -42.16 -63.78 18.45
C VAL A 518 -41.01 -64.80 18.35
N LYS A 519 -39.75 -64.35 18.23
CA LYS A 519 -38.57 -65.21 18.25
C LYS A 519 -38.30 -65.86 19.62
N GLN A 520 -38.69 -65.24 20.73
CA GLN A 520 -38.50 -65.80 22.07
C GLN A 520 -39.56 -66.84 22.48
N VAL A 521 -40.73 -66.84 21.82
CA VAL A 521 -41.81 -67.81 22.10
C VAL A 521 -41.63 -69.14 21.35
N GLN A 522 -40.72 -69.21 20.37
CA GLN A 522 -40.31 -70.48 19.76
C GLN A 522 -39.29 -71.21 20.65
N VAL A 523 -39.79 -72.02 21.58
CA VAL A 523 -38.98 -72.97 22.36
C VAL A 523 -38.60 -74.16 21.47
N PRO A 524 -37.30 -74.48 21.28
CA PRO A 524 -36.90 -75.82 20.89
C PRO A 524 -36.88 -76.68 22.16
N ALA A 525 -37.76 -77.69 22.19
CA ALA A 525 -37.56 -78.85 23.04
C ALA A 525 -36.18 -79.44 22.70
N TYR A 526 -35.31 -79.62 23.68
CA TYR A 526 -34.46 -80.81 23.87
C TYR A 526 -33.43 -80.53 24.97
N TRP A 527 -33.51 -81.36 26.02
CA TRP A 527 -32.54 -81.51 27.10
C TRP A 527 -31.13 -81.85 26.59
N PRO A 528 -30.10 -81.52 27.38
CA PRO A 528 -29.16 -82.58 27.74
C PRO A 528 -28.77 -82.60 29.24
N PRO A 529 -28.22 -83.73 29.72
CA PRO A 529 -28.09 -84.07 31.13
C PRO A 529 -26.72 -83.70 31.74
N PHE A 530 -26.78 -83.28 33.01
CA PHE A 530 -26.06 -83.78 34.19
C PHE A 530 -24.53 -84.11 34.16
N TRP A 531 -23.87 -83.74 35.27
CA TRP A 531 -22.44 -83.86 35.68
C TRP A 531 -21.53 -82.71 35.16
N GLN A 532 -20.67 -82.03 35.92
CA GLN A 532 -20.09 -82.24 37.26
C GLN A 532 -19.42 -80.93 37.77
N GLU A 533 -19.38 -80.79 39.10
CA GLU A 533 -18.35 -80.16 39.97
C GLU A 533 -18.01 -78.64 39.92
N THR A 534 -18.17 -78.03 41.10
CA THR A 534 -17.63 -76.74 41.60
C THR A 534 -16.11 -76.84 41.89
N PRO A 535 -15.29 -75.75 41.91
CA PRO A 535 -15.23 -74.87 43.09
C PRO A 535 -14.79 -73.39 42.88
N TYR A 536 -15.16 -72.55 43.87
CA TYR A 536 -14.47 -71.35 44.44
C TYR A 536 -13.60 -70.45 43.52
N HIS A 537 -13.72 -69.12 43.46
CA HIS A 537 -13.62 -68.10 44.52
C HIS A 537 -14.17 -66.74 44.01
N PRO A 538 -14.46 -65.76 44.89
CA PRO A 538 -15.05 -64.46 44.59
C PRO A 538 -13.98 -63.37 44.44
N GLN A 539 -14.33 -62.19 43.91
CA GLN A 539 -14.07 -60.92 44.61
C GLN A 539 -14.60 -59.67 43.87
N THR A 540 -15.35 -58.87 44.64
CA THR A 540 -15.36 -57.38 44.76
C THR A 540 -15.55 -56.54 43.49
N SER A 541 -16.73 -55.92 43.28
CA SER A 541 -17.26 -54.70 43.93
C SER A 541 -16.49 -53.42 43.59
N GLN A 542 -17.14 -52.47 42.91
CA GLN A 542 -17.57 -51.24 43.58
C GLN A 542 -18.51 -50.41 42.70
N ASP A 543 -19.63 -50.07 43.33
CA ASP A 543 -20.69 -49.20 42.87
C ASP A 543 -20.24 -47.74 42.75
N TYR A 544 -20.83 -47.03 41.79
CA TYR A 544 -20.96 -45.58 41.78
C TYR A 544 -22.46 -45.24 41.78
N TYR A 545 -22.93 -44.56 42.83
CA TYR A 545 -24.12 -43.73 42.77
C TYR A 545 -23.85 -42.35 43.34
N SER A 546 -24.26 -41.37 42.52
CA SER A 546 -24.75 -40.02 42.77
C SER A 546 -24.89 -39.52 44.22
N HIS A 547 -24.63 -38.23 44.45
CA HIS A 547 -25.68 -37.21 44.62
C HIS A 547 -25.07 -35.81 44.85
N THR A 548 -25.89 -34.80 44.58
CA THR A 548 -25.66 -33.36 44.45
C THR A 548 -25.69 -32.58 45.79
N PRO A 549 -25.84 -31.23 45.84
CA PRO A 549 -24.90 -30.23 46.38
C PRO A 549 -25.33 -29.66 47.76
N PRO A 550 -24.65 -28.64 48.33
CA PRO A 550 -25.25 -27.29 48.39
C PRO A 550 -24.27 -26.08 48.50
N ALA A 551 -24.87 -24.88 48.63
CA ALA A 551 -24.36 -23.51 48.61
C ALA A 551 -23.76 -22.95 49.94
N TYR A 552 -23.51 -21.63 49.96
CA TYR A 552 -23.01 -20.69 51.02
C TYR A 552 -21.48 -20.49 51.07
N SER A 553 -20.84 -19.33 51.34
CA SER A 553 -21.21 -17.96 51.77
C SER A 553 -19.94 -17.05 51.73
N LEU A 554 -20.13 -15.72 51.72
CA LEU A 554 -19.11 -14.66 51.94
C LEU A 554 -18.41 -14.74 53.31
N PRO A 555 -17.25 -14.07 53.49
CA PRO A 555 -17.23 -12.95 54.45
C PRO A 555 -16.42 -11.71 54.03
N SER A 556 -16.62 -10.66 54.83
CA SER A 556 -16.21 -9.26 54.69
C SER A 556 -15.08 -8.88 55.68
N ASN A 557 -14.40 -7.78 55.36
CA ASN A 557 -13.65 -6.82 56.21
C ASN A 557 -12.30 -7.19 56.87
N SER A 558 -11.28 -6.38 56.58
CA SER A 558 -10.73 -5.41 57.56
C SER A 558 -9.73 -4.43 56.95
N HIS A 559 -9.88 -3.15 57.34
CA HIS A 559 -9.08 -1.96 57.03
C HIS A 559 -7.80 -1.83 57.90
N VAL A 560 -6.98 -0.81 57.54
CA VAL A 560 -6.09 0.07 58.37
C VAL A 560 -4.57 -0.26 58.33
N PRO A 561 -3.61 0.71 58.36
CA PRO A 561 -3.61 2.11 57.90
C PRO A 561 -2.41 2.53 57.00
N LEU A 562 -2.60 3.72 56.44
CA LEU A 562 -1.69 4.68 55.83
C LEU A 562 -0.52 5.09 56.76
N ALA A 563 0.72 5.09 56.23
CA ALA A 563 1.86 5.78 56.83
C ALA A 563 2.44 6.81 55.87
N THR A 564 2.35 8.07 56.28
CA THR A 564 2.92 9.27 55.69
C THR A 564 4.44 9.24 55.84
N VAL A 565 5.21 9.35 54.76
CA VAL A 565 6.62 9.75 54.82
C VAL A 565 6.89 10.87 53.84
N THR A 566 7.61 11.84 54.38
CA THR A 566 7.78 13.22 54.01
C THR A 566 8.71 13.43 52.82
N SER A 567 8.38 14.47 52.06
CA SER A 567 9.23 15.27 51.18
C SER A 567 10.73 15.26 51.49
N SER A 568 11.54 14.90 50.49
CA SER A 568 12.90 15.41 50.31
C SER A 568 13.20 15.66 48.83
N GLN A 569 13.67 16.87 48.55
CA GLN A 569 13.98 17.44 47.23
C GLN A 569 14.98 16.59 46.39
N PRO A 570 14.90 16.59 45.04
CA PRO A 570 15.94 16.01 44.21
C PRO A 570 17.13 16.99 44.08
N ARG A 571 18.22 16.64 44.74
CA ARG A 571 19.55 17.24 44.51
C ARG A 571 20.07 16.69 43.18
N ALA A 572 20.27 17.57 42.20
CA ALA A 572 20.83 17.25 40.89
C ALA A 572 22.24 16.64 41.06
N THR A 573 22.31 15.32 40.98
CA THR A 573 23.57 14.57 40.87
C THR A 573 23.70 14.17 39.40
N PHE A 574 24.73 14.71 38.74
CA PHE A 574 25.11 14.28 37.39
C PHE A 574 25.61 12.83 37.48
N TYR A 575 24.73 11.87 37.15
CA TYR A 575 25.09 10.47 37.01
C TYR A 575 26.00 10.29 35.79
N TYR A 576 27.26 9.96 36.03
CA TYR A 576 28.06 9.23 35.04
C TYR A 576 27.66 7.75 35.13
N PRO A 577 27.09 7.14 34.08
CA PRO A 577 26.78 5.72 34.11
C PRO A 577 28.09 4.94 33.95
N SER A 578 28.63 4.44 35.07
CA SER A 578 29.78 3.53 35.12
C SER A 578 29.40 2.05 34.91
N GLY A 579 28.22 1.78 34.34
CA GLY A 579 27.78 0.43 33.98
C GLY A 579 28.25 -0.01 32.58
N PRO A 580 28.27 -1.32 32.29
CA PRO A 580 28.56 -1.81 30.94
C PRO A 580 27.60 -1.17 29.93
N ILE A 581 28.16 -0.63 28.84
CA ILE A 581 27.40 0.05 27.78
C ILE A 581 26.29 -0.91 27.29
N PRO A 582 24.99 -0.55 27.37
CA PRO A 582 23.89 -1.36 26.86
C PRO A 582 23.99 -1.64 25.35
N ILE A 583 23.14 -2.51 24.83
CA ILE A 583 23.03 -2.78 23.38
C ILE A 583 22.58 -1.50 22.64
N ALA A 584 22.98 -1.36 21.37
CA ALA A 584 22.83 -0.15 20.56
C ALA A 584 21.52 0.61 20.76
N PRO A 585 21.53 1.93 21.02
CA PRO A 585 20.30 2.72 20.94
C PRO A 585 19.75 2.68 19.50
N PHE A 586 18.48 2.28 19.36
CA PHE A 586 17.73 2.10 18.11
C PHE A 586 17.72 3.35 17.19
N ASN A 587 17.96 4.53 17.75
CA ASN A 587 18.14 5.77 17.03
C ASN A 587 19.58 6.29 17.20
N LEU A 588 20.55 5.58 16.62
CA LEU A 588 21.91 6.12 16.43
C LEU A 588 21.82 7.38 15.56
N LYS A 589 21.70 8.53 16.21
CA LYS A 589 21.69 9.85 15.58
C LYS A 589 22.93 10.58 16.04
N LEU A 590 23.78 10.94 15.09
CA LEU A 590 24.82 11.92 15.35
C LEU A 590 24.16 13.29 15.58
N PRO A 591 24.50 13.99 16.67
CA PRO A 591 23.97 15.31 16.97
C PRO A 591 24.11 16.26 15.79
N SER A 592 23.08 17.05 15.47
CA SER A 592 23.23 18.02 14.39
C SER A 592 24.29 19.08 14.74
N LEU A 593 25.06 19.49 13.73
CA LEU A 593 25.92 20.69 13.82
C LEU A 593 25.16 21.95 13.39
N LYS A 594 23.86 21.85 13.07
CA LYS A 594 23.02 22.99 12.70
C LYS A 594 22.76 23.85 13.94
N GLY A 595 23.36 25.02 13.99
CA GLY A 595 23.22 25.99 15.08
C GLY A 595 24.55 26.53 15.61
N ALA A 596 25.64 25.79 15.43
CA ALA A 596 26.98 26.26 15.77
C ALA A 596 27.49 27.26 14.71
N PRO A 597 28.17 28.35 15.12
CA PRO A 597 28.93 29.19 14.20
C PRO A 597 29.89 28.33 13.37
N LEU A 598 30.05 28.65 12.08
CA LEU A 598 30.87 27.85 11.15
C LEU A 598 32.31 27.68 11.65
N SER A 599 32.87 28.72 12.25
CA SER A 599 34.22 28.78 12.84
C SER A 599 34.37 27.97 14.14
N GLU A 600 33.26 27.56 14.77
CA GLU A 600 33.27 26.84 16.04
C GLU A 600 32.74 25.41 15.93
N ALA A 601 32.28 25.00 14.75
CA ALA A 601 31.73 23.68 14.52
C ALA A 601 32.68 22.54 14.90
N PHE A 602 34.00 22.74 14.83
CA PHE A 602 34.98 21.73 15.24
C PHE A 602 35.04 21.56 16.78
N LYS A 603 34.82 22.62 17.55
CA LYS A 603 34.77 22.55 19.03
C LYS A 603 33.60 21.70 19.48
N VAL A 604 32.45 21.90 18.83
CA VAL A 604 31.24 21.09 19.05
C VAL A 604 31.50 19.62 18.73
N VAL A 605 32.26 19.33 17.67
CA VAL A 605 32.65 17.96 17.32
C VAL A 605 33.61 17.34 18.34
N VAL A 606 34.58 18.11 18.85
CA VAL A 606 35.48 17.67 19.93
C VAL A 606 34.68 17.42 21.21
N GLN A 607 33.72 18.29 21.54
CA GLN A 607 32.85 18.11 22.69
C GLN A 607 31.99 16.85 22.57
N ASP A 608 31.35 16.63 21.42
CA ASP A 608 30.58 15.39 21.13
C ASP A 608 31.47 14.14 21.21
N TRP A 609 32.75 14.29 20.85
CA TRP A 609 33.71 13.19 20.89
C TRP A 609 34.07 12.76 22.31
N GLU A 610 34.16 13.71 23.23
CA GLU A 610 34.68 13.49 24.58
C GLU A 610 33.61 13.27 25.64
N TYR A 611 32.45 13.90 25.48
CA TYR A 611 31.40 13.93 26.49
C TYR A 611 30.07 13.46 25.91
N ALA A 612 29.25 12.84 26.74
CA ALA A 612 27.85 12.60 26.42
C ALA A 612 27.03 13.88 26.56
N ASP A 613 26.08 14.12 25.65
CA ASP A 613 25.11 15.21 25.75
C ASP A 613 23.71 14.73 25.37
N VAL A 614 22.95 14.39 26.41
CA VAL A 614 21.55 13.93 26.29
C VAL A 614 20.68 14.97 25.58
N LYS A 615 20.93 16.27 25.79
CA LYS A 615 20.14 17.35 25.17
C LYS A 615 20.33 17.41 23.66
N ARG A 616 21.49 16.94 23.17
CA ARG A 616 21.82 16.90 21.75
C ARG A 616 21.60 15.51 21.12
N GLY A 617 21.04 14.58 21.89
CA GLY A 617 20.53 13.30 21.41
C GLY A 617 21.54 12.16 21.42
N HIS A 618 22.58 12.23 22.26
CA HIS A 618 23.50 11.11 22.47
C HIS A 618 23.85 10.90 23.95
N GLU A 619 23.62 9.69 24.44
CA GLU A 619 23.82 9.30 25.85
C GLU A 619 25.28 8.91 26.16
N TYR A 620 26.09 8.69 25.13
CA TYR A 620 27.50 8.30 25.24
C TYR A 620 28.37 9.20 24.36
N ALA A 621 29.59 9.49 24.83
CA ALA A 621 30.59 10.19 24.03
C ALA A 621 30.95 9.36 22.77
N LEU A 622 31.21 10.01 21.64
CA LEU A 622 31.45 9.29 20.38
C LEU A 622 32.68 8.38 20.43
N LYS A 623 33.68 8.70 21.26
CA LYS A 623 34.87 7.85 21.46
C LYS A 623 34.55 6.50 22.09
N ASP A 624 33.47 6.42 22.88
CA ASP A 624 33.07 5.24 23.65
C ASP A 624 32.01 4.41 22.90
N TRP A 625 31.67 4.78 21.65
CA TRP A 625 30.71 4.02 20.83
C TRP A 625 31.26 2.65 20.45
N LYS A 626 30.42 1.61 20.59
CA LYS A 626 30.75 0.24 20.17
C LYS A 626 31.01 0.17 18.66
N GLU A 627 31.90 -0.73 18.25
CA GLU A 627 32.31 -0.88 16.85
C GLU A 627 31.11 -1.14 15.91
N GLU A 628 30.15 -1.95 16.36
CA GLU A 628 28.89 -2.24 15.65
C GLU A 628 28.10 -0.98 15.29
N TRP A 629 28.10 0.04 16.17
CA TRP A 629 27.36 1.29 15.99
C TRP A 629 28.02 2.18 14.95
N THR A 630 29.35 2.17 14.94
CA THR A 630 30.16 2.97 14.01
C THR A 630 30.08 2.46 12.57
N LYS A 631 29.69 1.18 12.38
CA LYS A 631 29.53 0.53 11.08
C LYS A 631 28.13 0.71 10.47
N ASP A 632 27.17 1.29 11.19
CA ASP A 632 25.82 1.53 10.66
C ASP A 632 25.85 2.54 9.50
N LYS A 633 25.25 2.18 8.36
CA LYS A 633 25.27 2.99 7.13
C LYS A 633 24.71 4.40 7.30
N SER A 634 23.80 4.62 8.25
CA SER A 634 23.18 5.92 8.50
C SER A 634 24.10 6.92 9.20
N VAL A 635 25.10 6.44 9.95
CA VAL A 635 26.00 7.28 10.77
C VAL A 635 27.48 7.11 10.44
N ALA A 636 27.89 6.00 9.84
CA ALA A 636 29.30 5.62 9.64
C ALA A 636 30.15 6.72 9.00
N SER A 637 29.66 7.32 7.90
CA SER A 637 30.41 8.38 7.21
C SER A 637 30.60 9.61 8.09
N ALA A 638 29.56 10.03 8.80
CA ALA A 638 29.61 11.23 9.64
C ALA A 638 30.42 10.97 10.93
N TYR A 639 30.33 9.76 11.49
CA TYR A 639 31.15 9.31 12.61
C TYR A 639 32.65 9.37 12.25
N CYS A 640 33.04 8.75 11.12
CA CYS A 640 34.43 8.74 10.66
C CYS A 640 34.99 10.15 10.41
N GLN A 641 34.16 11.05 9.85
CA GLN A 641 34.56 12.45 9.66
C GLN A 641 34.80 13.15 11.01
N ARG A 642 33.92 12.97 11.99
CA ARG A 642 34.07 13.57 13.33
C ARG A 642 35.25 13.01 14.09
N LYS A 643 35.44 11.68 14.07
CA LYS A 643 36.60 11.01 14.63
C LYS A 643 37.90 11.62 14.12
N LYS A 644 38.02 11.79 12.80
CA LYS A 644 39.23 12.34 12.18
C LYS A 644 39.53 13.76 12.66
N VAL A 645 38.54 14.65 12.66
CA VAL A 645 38.72 16.04 13.09
C VAL A 645 39.04 16.12 14.59
N ALA A 646 38.34 15.33 15.42
CA ALA A 646 38.54 15.32 16.87
C ALA A 646 39.94 14.81 17.24
N LEU A 647 40.38 13.70 16.65
CA LEU A 647 41.70 13.13 16.93
C LEU A 647 42.83 14.01 16.39
N GLU A 648 42.67 14.66 15.24
CA GLU A 648 43.68 15.62 14.75
C GLU A 648 43.90 16.74 15.77
N PHE A 649 42.82 17.32 16.30
CA PHE A 649 42.92 18.38 17.30
C PHE A 649 43.50 17.88 18.63
N ILE A 650 43.04 16.72 19.12
CA ILE A 650 43.42 16.18 20.43
C ILE A 650 44.84 15.59 20.41
N GLU A 651 45.15 14.76 19.42
CA GLU A 651 46.38 13.95 19.38
C GLU A 651 47.52 14.65 18.65
N THR A 652 47.26 15.26 17.49
CA THR A 652 48.30 15.90 16.66
C THR A 652 48.66 17.29 17.21
N TYR A 653 47.65 18.12 17.50
CA TYR A 653 47.85 19.49 17.96
C TYR A 653 47.80 19.64 19.48
N LYS A 654 47.63 18.55 20.23
CA LYS A 654 47.61 18.55 21.71
C LYS A 654 46.63 19.55 22.31
N ARG A 655 45.50 19.78 21.62
CA ARG A 655 44.45 20.76 21.98
C ARG A 655 44.89 22.22 21.92
N ASP A 656 46.01 22.51 21.28
CA ASP A 656 46.47 23.88 21.04
C ASP A 656 45.63 24.52 19.93
N GLU A 657 44.62 25.30 20.33
CA GLU A 657 43.69 25.95 19.42
C GLU A 657 44.36 26.94 18.48
N SER A 658 45.36 27.68 18.97
CA SER A 658 46.09 28.66 18.16
C SER A 658 46.87 27.97 17.04
N LYS A 659 47.65 26.93 17.37
CA LYS A 659 48.40 26.16 16.37
C LYS A 659 47.49 25.41 15.40
N PHE A 660 46.37 24.87 15.88
CA PHE A 660 45.41 24.17 15.03
C PHE A 660 44.77 25.12 14.00
N ARG A 661 44.41 26.33 14.42
CA ARG A 661 43.82 27.35 13.54
C ARG A 661 44.81 27.92 12.54
N GLU A 662 46.06 28.12 12.96
CA GLU A 662 47.14 28.53 12.07
C GLU A 662 47.40 27.47 11.01
N ALA A 663 47.40 26.19 11.40
CA ALA A 663 47.64 25.10 10.48
C ALA A 663 46.47 24.84 9.52
N TYR A 664 45.22 25.03 9.95
CA TYR A 664 44.01 24.73 9.17
C TYR A 664 43.06 25.93 9.08
N PRO A 665 43.40 27.01 8.35
CA PRO A 665 42.56 28.21 8.22
C PRO A 665 41.15 27.93 7.67
N GLU A 666 40.95 26.78 7.00
CA GLU A 666 39.67 26.31 6.47
C GLU A 666 38.60 26.06 7.55
N TYR A 667 38.97 26.04 8.83
CA TYR A 667 38.02 25.95 9.95
C TYR A 667 36.94 27.03 9.88
N ALA A 668 37.27 28.25 9.43
CA ALA A 668 36.32 29.35 9.26
C ALA A 668 35.25 29.06 8.19
N GLY A 669 35.57 28.21 7.22
CA GLY A 669 34.68 27.83 6.12
C GLY A 669 33.71 26.68 6.45
N GLY A 670 33.72 26.19 7.69
CA GLY A 670 32.83 25.16 8.21
C GLY A 670 33.41 23.76 8.25
N PHE A 671 32.78 22.88 9.05
CA PHE A 671 33.25 21.53 9.37
C PHE A 671 33.71 20.69 8.16
N LYS A 672 32.97 20.71 7.05
CA LYS A 672 33.31 19.89 5.88
C LYS A 672 34.62 20.33 5.24
N LYS A 673 34.87 21.64 5.13
CA LYS A 673 36.11 22.17 4.54
C LYS A 673 37.32 21.83 5.41
N LEU A 674 37.16 21.95 6.73
CA LEU A 674 38.17 21.54 7.70
C LEU A 674 38.50 20.05 7.59
N HIS A 675 37.49 19.18 7.55
CA HIS A 675 37.69 17.75 7.36
C HIS A 675 38.47 17.43 6.08
N ASP A 676 38.10 18.06 4.96
CA ASP A 676 38.73 17.82 3.67
C ASP A 676 40.20 18.31 3.64
N ALA A 677 40.49 19.43 4.31
CA ALA A 677 41.85 19.95 4.48
C ALA A 677 42.73 18.99 5.31
N ILE A 678 42.23 18.51 6.45
CA ILE A 678 42.92 17.51 7.29
C ILE A 678 43.17 16.22 6.49
N LEU A 679 42.16 15.76 5.75
CA LEU A 679 42.29 14.55 4.94
C LEU A 679 43.36 14.70 3.85
N ASN A 680 43.47 15.86 3.21
CA ASN A 680 44.48 16.09 2.19
C ASN A 680 45.89 16.19 2.78
N ARG A 681 46.06 16.89 3.90
CA ARG A 681 47.36 16.95 4.59
C ARG A 681 47.81 15.57 5.09
N GLN A 682 46.90 14.75 5.62
CA GLN A 682 47.22 13.36 6.01
C GLN A 682 47.55 12.46 4.80
N LYS A 683 47.06 12.76 3.59
CA LYS A 683 47.48 12.06 2.36
C LYS A 683 48.87 12.51 1.93
N GLU A 684 49.16 13.80 1.96
CA GLU A 684 50.47 14.37 1.63
C GLU A 684 51.56 13.85 2.58
N ALA A 685 51.23 13.70 3.86
CA ALA A 685 52.11 13.09 4.87
C ALA A 685 52.22 11.56 4.79
N GLY A 686 51.53 10.90 3.85
CA GLY A 686 51.56 9.44 3.68
C GLY A 686 50.83 8.63 4.77
N ILE A 687 50.13 9.29 5.69
CA ILE A 687 49.41 8.65 6.81
C ILE A 687 48.16 7.91 6.31
N VAL A 688 47.52 8.42 5.24
CA VAL A 688 46.30 7.83 4.66
C VAL A 688 46.52 7.43 3.20
N ARG A 689 46.45 6.12 2.91
CA ARG A 689 46.57 5.58 1.55
C ARG A 689 45.33 5.87 0.70
N THR A 690 45.52 6.25 -0.56
CA THR A 690 44.42 6.46 -1.52
C THR A 690 43.84 5.12 -1.99
N ARG A 691 42.56 5.10 -2.37
CA ARG A 691 41.86 3.89 -2.84
C ARG A 691 42.52 3.27 -4.09
N ASN A 692 43.25 4.07 -4.89
CA ASN A 692 44.01 3.60 -6.05
C ASN A 692 45.31 2.85 -5.67
N SER A 693 45.82 3.01 -4.44
CA SER A 693 47.03 2.29 -4.01
C SER A 693 46.76 0.84 -3.56
N ARG A 694 45.50 0.40 -3.47
CA ARG A 694 45.15 -0.99 -3.12
C ARG A 694 45.30 -1.97 -4.29
N TYR A 695 45.51 -1.47 -5.50
CA TYR A 695 45.71 -2.28 -6.72
C TYR A 695 47.14 -2.24 -7.26
N SER A 696 48.07 -1.55 -6.59
CA SER A 696 49.49 -1.62 -6.95
C SER A 696 50.15 -2.69 -6.08
N LYS A 697 50.10 -3.94 -6.53
CA LYS A 697 51.10 -4.95 -6.19
C LYS A 697 51.94 -5.17 -7.45
N ASP A 698 53.25 -5.15 -7.22
CA ASP A 698 54.35 -5.64 -8.06
C ASP A 698 54.65 -4.84 -9.34
N ASN A 699 55.56 -3.88 -9.19
CA ASN A 699 56.85 -3.90 -9.87
C ASN A 699 57.92 -3.25 -8.99
#